data_AF-A0A0S9NI67-F1
#
_entry.id   AF-A0A0S9NI67-F1
#
_cell.length_a   1.000
_cell.length_b   1.000
_cell.length_c   1.000
_cell.angle_alpha   90.00
_cell.angle_beta   90.00
_cell.angle_gamma   90.00
#
_symmetry.space_group_name_H-M   'P 1'
#
loop_
_entity.id
_entity.type
_entity.pdbx_description
1 polymer ?
#
loop_
_entity_poly.entity_id
_entity_poly.type
_entity_poly.pdbx_seq_one_letter_code
_entity_poly.pdbx_strand_id
1 'polypeptide(L)'
;MTTLAERILPFLQQALQQIPQDSADAERLDRALQRLTSRPRQDFFQALGRPPAPTCGIWAAYLLSLLAQWDDARAADHAVTLGARRELHPSTGDDACNRLLDAACGVLSLLGWMAWDGTTAHAAHAADAADAADLPVQLAAAADALAEMEQPDQAYDFLALALYAAGPALPALRERVAGQGMALALAAKRPHQVAVCAMALAKAVQEIADADAGQRLRAFKLTEIAIERLQQCPQPWRSEVARTLVDHVRMRDWLHVLAVPLLLLVDAEHQPPGLAQHIGLAEWQPRVATGRLQDHAAQLAEQVGLQRWELEIDQALHALESPPVLAAASVDPITWTLEHPAHRRAVPHSRSFLRERDFDRHLVELAHEITHVLSYLGHLGGALTCLRLANHDNEGTLWSLAVQPGTPREELLRRVGQGPAPLPAGDAGQLMRAEIGVELAAKARALQDVWTPWLEGLAVFGETAADPAADPSRIHRVAEALRGMVDFMAQGDGTAAQVRAQVDAHVREFEQRCAQAIGRRSPMRLDQVLRHDGRPYFAGYVAVRSVLASWRRTLGTPLHGAQAFDLLLHATRFSTSPAIPDLALPSETFERAARHAMADWVRGLADVGADVLALFLAPSSPDEGGSTLVWEGFALRAPAPGDAPVGEKQAAWIRDRMTQALASWNTPEDAQTRAAWGGSCAALADSYAMAMAAYRRSAPAVAMQQRLETLVDERITMGGLLPIGRTDASFHLVVDPDAAEAALTLQLRTTDAHVETGRPSSNLLWQPIPVDDAQAVAQRHADTAEPRMQVTRVIDLMGLVVPGQPTHLLAMRYGDWFAVRGTTPQADAALQADAGRAAHLRAMLRMRLHPTPAERMVGEQFFAEDGALQRTLHWLGEPVPWHTEADPVDMAPWVARVADRTRRTLDTGMRRARVAAASHAMLAALLPGAAALARGLVDEGFAQFTAGVPHLRSDTIDLLLATARAPLAGTAADALAAALQAHGVHLFQPTPAGWDVCPATPGHPT
;
A
#
# COMPACT_ATOMS: atom_id res chain seq x y z
N MET A 1 47.31 -3.48 -19.12
CA MET A 1 46.80 -3.86 -20.45
C MET A 1 47.21 -5.28 -20.80
N THR A 2 48.49 -5.62 -20.78
CA THR A 2 49.01 -7.01 -20.83
C THR A 2 48.31 -7.91 -19.80
N THR A 3 48.16 -7.41 -18.57
CA THR A 3 47.48 -8.11 -17.46
C THR A 3 45.98 -8.40 -17.64
N LEU A 4 45.26 -7.68 -18.53
CA LEU A 4 43.82 -7.89 -18.74
C LEU A 4 43.58 -8.90 -19.88
N ALA A 5 44.31 -8.76 -20.99
CA ALA A 5 44.28 -9.73 -22.08
C ALA A 5 44.77 -11.12 -21.62
N GLU A 6 45.87 -11.18 -20.86
CA GLU A 6 46.39 -12.42 -20.24
C GLU A 6 45.34 -13.12 -19.36
N ARG A 7 44.42 -12.36 -18.77
CA ARG A 7 43.34 -12.91 -17.94
C ARG A 7 42.12 -13.33 -18.73
N ILE A 8 41.75 -12.65 -19.82
CA ILE A 8 40.51 -12.90 -20.57
C ILE A 8 40.68 -14.01 -21.62
N LEU A 9 41.81 -14.02 -22.33
CA LEU A 9 42.02 -14.91 -23.48
C LEU A 9 41.91 -16.40 -23.14
N PRO A 10 42.43 -16.90 -21.98
CA PRO A 10 42.27 -18.31 -21.61
C PRO A 10 40.80 -18.72 -21.44
N PHE A 11 39.95 -17.85 -20.89
CA PHE A 11 38.52 -18.14 -20.70
C PHE A 11 37.76 -18.12 -22.03
N LEU A 12 38.08 -17.18 -22.93
CA LEU A 12 37.55 -17.18 -24.30
C LEU A 12 37.92 -18.45 -25.06
N GLN A 13 39.16 -18.91 -24.93
CA GLN A 13 39.59 -20.15 -25.55
C GLN A 13 38.77 -21.34 -25.04
N GLN A 14 38.57 -21.44 -23.72
CA GLN A 14 37.78 -22.51 -23.11
C GLN A 14 36.29 -22.46 -23.50
N ALA A 15 35.71 -21.26 -23.59
CA ALA A 15 34.31 -21.06 -23.98
C ALA A 15 34.07 -21.44 -25.45
N LEU A 16 34.96 -21.01 -26.35
CA LEU A 16 34.86 -21.34 -27.78
C LEU A 16 35.02 -22.84 -28.05
N GLN A 17 35.75 -23.57 -27.20
CA GLN A 17 35.87 -25.04 -27.28
C GLN A 17 34.55 -25.76 -26.96
N GLN A 18 33.58 -25.10 -26.33
CA GLN A 18 32.25 -25.69 -26.07
C GLN A 18 31.37 -25.73 -27.32
N ILE A 19 31.70 -24.96 -28.36
CA ILE A 19 30.94 -24.95 -29.60
C ILE A 19 31.33 -26.20 -30.40
N PRO A 20 30.39 -27.15 -30.62
CA PRO A 20 30.71 -28.39 -31.31
C PRO A 20 31.11 -28.12 -32.76
N GLN A 21 32.15 -28.82 -33.20
CA GLN A 21 32.58 -28.87 -34.59
C GLN A 21 32.19 -30.22 -35.15
N ASP A 22 31.37 -30.24 -36.20
CA ASP A 22 31.03 -31.49 -36.86
C ASP A 22 32.13 -31.92 -37.85
N SER A 23 32.02 -33.16 -38.36
CA SER A 23 32.99 -33.69 -39.31
C SER A 23 33.01 -32.94 -40.66
N ALA A 24 31.90 -32.28 -41.02
CA ALA A 24 31.82 -31.48 -42.24
C ALA A 24 32.55 -30.15 -42.07
N ASP A 25 32.51 -29.54 -40.88
CA ASP A 25 33.25 -28.36 -40.52
C ASP A 25 34.75 -28.62 -40.60
N ALA A 26 35.22 -29.74 -40.03
CA ALA A 26 36.63 -30.14 -40.09
C ALA A 26 37.14 -30.29 -41.53
N GLU A 27 36.37 -30.94 -42.41
CA GLU A 27 36.72 -31.10 -43.83
C GLU A 27 36.71 -29.76 -44.59
N ARG A 28 35.80 -28.85 -44.23
CA ARG A 28 35.74 -27.49 -44.80
C ARG A 28 36.92 -26.64 -44.36
N LEU A 29 37.29 -26.70 -43.08
CA LEU A 29 38.45 -26.05 -42.51
C LEU A 29 39.74 -26.50 -43.22
N ASP A 30 39.96 -27.81 -43.37
CA ASP A 30 41.15 -28.34 -44.06
C ASP A 30 41.24 -27.87 -45.52
N ARG A 31 40.12 -27.91 -46.27
CA ARG A 31 40.05 -27.37 -47.63
C ARG A 31 40.33 -25.87 -47.71
N ALA A 32 39.85 -25.08 -46.75
CA ALA A 32 40.11 -23.66 -46.70
C ALA A 32 41.59 -23.37 -46.40
N LEU A 33 42.21 -24.10 -45.47
CA LEU A 33 43.63 -23.99 -45.15
C LEU A 33 44.53 -24.35 -46.35
N GLN A 34 44.19 -25.42 -47.10
CA GLN A 34 44.88 -25.78 -48.33
C GLN A 34 44.80 -24.67 -49.40
N ARG A 35 43.64 -24.00 -49.51
CA ARG A 35 43.45 -22.85 -50.43
C ARG A 35 44.25 -21.61 -49.98
N LEU A 36 44.26 -21.30 -48.69
CA LEU A 36 45.05 -20.19 -48.16
C LEU A 36 46.56 -20.41 -48.34
N THR A 37 47.02 -21.67 -48.22
CA THR A 37 48.42 -22.05 -48.49
C THR A 37 48.82 -21.80 -49.94
N SER A 38 47.91 -22.06 -50.89
CA SER A 38 48.14 -21.81 -52.32
C SER A 38 47.82 -20.37 -52.77
N ARG A 39 47.06 -19.60 -51.98
CA ARG A 39 46.63 -18.22 -52.24
C ARG A 39 46.66 -17.38 -50.96
N PRO A 40 47.86 -16.95 -50.49
CA PRO A 40 48.02 -16.33 -49.17
C PRO A 40 47.39 -14.93 -49.02
N ARG A 41 46.86 -14.33 -50.10
CA ARG A 41 46.15 -13.04 -50.07
C ARG A 41 44.62 -13.17 -50.01
N GLN A 42 44.08 -14.39 -50.02
CA GLN A 42 42.64 -14.63 -49.98
C GLN A 42 42.14 -14.56 -48.52
N ASP A 43 40.96 -13.96 -48.28
CA ASP A 43 40.36 -13.95 -46.94
C ASP A 43 39.89 -15.36 -46.52
N PHE A 44 39.95 -15.67 -45.22
CA PHE A 44 39.58 -16.99 -44.68
C PHE A 44 38.15 -17.40 -45.07
N PHE A 45 37.16 -16.50 -44.93
CA PHE A 45 35.77 -16.80 -45.26
C PHE A 45 35.55 -16.89 -46.77
N GLN A 46 36.37 -16.20 -47.58
CA GLN A 46 36.40 -16.39 -49.02
C GLN A 46 37.01 -17.74 -49.42
N ALA A 47 37.98 -18.24 -48.65
CA ALA A 47 38.64 -19.53 -48.90
C ALA A 47 37.71 -20.72 -48.60
N LEU A 48 36.71 -20.56 -47.73
CA LEU A 48 35.65 -21.57 -47.49
C LEU A 48 34.82 -21.87 -48.76
N GLY A 49 34.70 -20.91 -49.70
CA GLY A 49 33.93 -21.07 -50.95
C GLY A 49 32.44 -20.72 -50.83
N ARG A 50 31.71 -20.63 -51.97
CA ARG A 50 30.26 -20.35 -52.03
C ARG A 50 29.44 -21.65 -52.13
N PRO A 51 28.15 -21.62 -51.74
CA PRO A 51 27.55 -21.90 -50.42
C PRO A 51 27.67 -23.38 -49.97
N PRO A 52 27.41 -23.72 -48.67
CA PRO A 52 26.66 -22.98 -47.63
C PRO A 52 27.48 -22.01 -46.76
N ALA A 53 26.76 -21.16 -46.00
CA ALA A 53 27.30 -20.25 -44.99
C ALA A 53 28.24 -20.97 -43.98
N PRO A 54 29.13 -20.24 -43.27
CA PRO A 54 29.89 -20.83 -42.17
C PRO A 54 28.92 -21.31 -41.08
N THR A 55 29.27 -22.38 -40.37
CA THR A 55 28.56 -22.83 -39.18
C THR A 55 29.16 -22.17 -37.93
N CYS A 56 28.52 -22.32 -36.76
CA CYS A 56 29.11 -21.90 -35.49
C CYS A 56 30.47 -22.60 -35.23
N GLY A 57 30.60 -23.89 -35.59
CA GLY A 57 31.85 -24.65 -35.43
C GLY A 57 33.01 -24.09 -36.25
N ILE A 58 32.76 -23.67 -37.50
CA ILE A 58 33.78 -23.03 -38.35
C ILE A 58 34.24 -21.69 -37.77
N TRP A 59 33.32 -20.88 -37.25
CA TRP A 59 33.65 -19.62 -36.60
C TRP A 59 34.45 -19.83 -35.32
N ALA A 60 34.06 -20.79 -34.48
CA ALA A 60 34.79 -21.14 -33.28
C ALA A 60 36.23 -21.57 -33.58
N ALA A 61 36.42 -22.42 -34.60
CA ALA A 61 37.75 -22.84 -35.07
C ALA A 61 38.61 -21.65 -35.53
N TYR A 62 38.02 -20.73 -36.29
CA TYR A 62 38.69 -19.52 -36.76
C TYR A 62 39.16 -18.65 -35.57
N LEU A 63 38.26 -18.36 -34.62
CA LEU A 63 38.60 -17.57 -33.43
C LEU A 63 39.65 -18.26 -32.55
N LEU A 64 39.57 -19.57 -32.36
CA LEU A 64 40.59 -20.35 -31.64
C LEU A 64 41.96 -20.28 -32.32
N SER A 65 42.01 -20.30 -33.66
CA SER A 65 43.26 -20.15 -34.41
C SER A 65 43.87 -18.75 -34.24
N LEU A 66 43.02 -17.72 -34.16
CA LEU A 66 43.43 -16.35 -33.91
C LEU A 66 43.98 -16.18 -32.49
N LEU A 67 43.29 -16.76 -31.49
CA LEU A 67 43.74 -16.79 -30.09
C LEU A 67 45.11 -17.46 -29.92
N ALA A 68 45.36 -18.57 -30.63
CA ALA A 68 46.65 -19.27 -30.58
C ALA A 68 47.82 -18.45 -31.14
N GLN A 69 47.53 -17.41 -31.94
CA GLN A 69 48.51 -16.51 -32.55
C GLN A 69 48.52 -15.13 -31.90
N TRP A 70 47.85 -14.94 -30.76
CA TRP A 70 47.61 -13.63 -30.18
C TRP A 70 48.88 -12.81 -29.89
N ASP A 71 50.00 -13.48 -29.58
CA ASP A 71 51.30 -12.83 -29.35
C ASP A 71 51.99 -12.32 -30.63
N ASP A 72 51.47 -12.65 -31.83
CA ASP A 72 51.88 -12.05 -33.10
C ASP A 72 51.16 -10.71 -33.28
N ALA A 73 51.91 -9.62 -33.51
CA ALA A 73 51.35 -8.29 -33.76
C ALA A 73 50.29 -8.30 -34.88
N ARG A 74 50.38 -9.22 -35.85
CA ARG A 74 49.39 -9.37 -36.93
C ARG A 74 48.04 -9.94 -36.48
N ALA A 75 48.01 -10.69 -35.37
CA ALA A 75 46.77 -11.26 -34.85
C ALA A 75 45.90 -10.20 -34.16
N ALA A 76 46.51 -9.28 -33.40
CA ALA A 76 45.81 -8.11 -32.85
C ALA A 76 45.24 -7.22 -33.97
N ASP A 77 46.00 -7.01 -35.05
CA ASP A 77 45.57 -6.27 -36.24
C ASP A 77 44.34 -6.90 -36.91
N HIS A 78 44.32 -8.23 -37.02
CA HIS A 78 43.17 -8.95 -37.56
C HIS A 78 41.95 -8.89 -36.64
N ALA A 79 42.16 -8.93 -35.33
CA ALA A 79 41.10 -8.93 -34.33
C ALA A 79 40.20 -7.68 -34.41
N VAL A 80 40.80 -6.51 -34.68
CA VAL A 80 40.10 -5.22 -34.88
C VAL A 80 38.95 -5.30 -35.90
N THR A 81 39.04 -6.18 -36.89
CA THR A 81 38.04 -6.30 -37.97
C THR A 81 36.99 -7.38 -37.75
N LEU A 82 37.01 -8.09 -36.61
CA LEU A 82 36.14 -9.26 -36.40
C LEU A 82 34.66 -8.92 -36.37
N GLY A 83 34.26 -7.79 -35.77
CA GLY A 83 32.86 -7.34 -35.76
C GLY A 83 32.27 -7.21 -37.16
N ALA A 84 32.95 -6.47 -38.05
CA ALA A 84 32.52 -6.31 -39.44
C ALA A 84 32.53 -7.63 -40.22
N ARG A 85 33.50 -8.52 -39.95
CA ARG A 85 33.55 -9.86 -40.57
C ARG A 85 32.37 -10.73 -40.13
N ARG A 86 31.97 -10.63 -38.86
CA ARG A 86 30.85 -11.39 -38.30
C ARG A 86 29.51 -11.01 -38.94
N GLU A 87 29.31 -9.72 -39.19
CA GLU A 87 28.14 -9.20 -39.92
C GLU A 87 28.10 -9.65 -41.39
N LEU A 88 29.24 -9.65 -42.06
CA LEU A 88 29.35 -10.04 -43.47
C LEU A 88 29.21 -11.56 -43.68
N HIS A 89 29.51 -12.36 -42.67
CA HIS A 89 29.53 -13.81 -42.73
C HIS A 89 28.79 -14.45 -41.55
N PRO A 90 27.46 -14.27 -41.47
CA PRO A 90 26.68 -14.84 -40.37
C PRO A 90 26.76 -16.37 -40.35
N SER A 91 26.95 -16.97 -39.17
CA SER A 91 26.85 -18.43 -39.03
C SER A 91 25.41 -18.91 -39.07
N THR A 92 25.22 -20.10 -39.62
CA THR A 92 24.01 -20.90 -39.40
C THR A 92 24.21 -21.81 -38.20
N GLY A 93 23.24 -21.90 -37.29
CA GLY A 93 23.33 -22.78 -36.13
C GLY A 93 22.51 -22.31 -34.94
N ASP A 94 22.79 -22.90 -33.78
CA ASP A 94 22.17 -22.60 -32.50
C ASP A 94 22.32 -21.11 -32.09
N ASP A 95 21.25 -20.52 -31.55
CA ASP A 95 21.19 -19.10 -31.22
C ASP A 95 22.15 -18.73 -30.07
N ALA A 96 22.30 -19.60 -29.06
CA ALA A 96 23.22 -19.34 -27.95
C ALA A 96 24.68 -19.39 -28.42
N CYS A 97 25.02 -20.36 -29.28
CA CYS A 97 26.34 -20.42 -29.92
C CYS A 97 26.62 -19.15 -30.76
N ASN A 98 25.64 -18.66 -31.51
CA ASN A 98 25.79 -17.42 -32.28
C ASN A 98 26.04 -16.21 -31.39
N ARG A 99 25.29 -16.07 -30.28
CA ARG A 99 25.51 -14.98 -29.31
C ARG A 99 26.86 -15.07 -28.62
N LEU A 100 27.34 -16.27 -28.29
CA LEU A 100 28.69 -16.46 -27.74
C LEU A 100 29.76 -16.03 -28.74
N LEU A 101 29.60 -16.36 -30.02
CA LEU A 101 30.52 -15.95 -31.08
C LEU A 101 30.51 -14.43 -31.31
N ASP A 102 29.34 -13.80 -31.27
CA ASP A 102 29.19 -12.35 -31.38
C ASP A 102 29.92 -11.64 -30.24
N ALA A 103 29.69 -12.10 -29.01
CA ALA A 103 30.36 -11.60 -27.82
C ALA A 103 31.88 -11.82 -27.87
N ALA A 104 32.35 -13.01 -28.26
CA ALA A 104 33.77 -13.32 -28.40
C ALA A 104 34.44 -12.45 -29.47
N CYS A 105 33.79 -12.23 -30.62
CA CYS A 105 34.27 -11.31 -31.65
C CYS A 105 34.36 -9.87 -31.13
N GLY A 106 33.35 -9.42 -30.37
CA GLY A 106 33.35 -8.11 -29.71
C GLY A 106 34.52 -7.96 -28.73
N VAL A 107 34.69 -8.91 -27.81
CA VAL A 107 35.80 -8.91 -26.85
C VAL A 107 37.16 -8.89 -27.56
N LEU A 108 37.37 -9.75 -28.56
CA LEU A 108 38.63 -9.81 -29.30
C LEU A 108 38.88 -8.55 -30.13
N SER A 109 37.85 -7.97 -30.73
CA SER A 109 37.98 -6.69 -31.45
C SER A 109 38.44 -5.58 -30.52
N LEU A 110 37.82 -5.47 -29.33
CA LEU A 110 38.17 -4.46 -28.33
C LEU A 110 39.58 -4.68 -27.77
N LEU A 111 39.96 -5.92 -27.46
CA LEU A 111 41.33 -6.25 -27.04
C LEU A 111 42.36 -5.98 -28.16
N GLY A 112 41.99 -6.20 -29.42
CA GLY A 112 42.80 -5.87 -30.60
C GLY A 112 43.03 -4.36 -30.74
N TRP A 113 41.96 -3.57 -30.63
CA TRP A 113 42.04 -2.10 -30.62
C TRP A 113 42.92 -1.60 -29.47
N MET A 114 42.76 -2.16 -28.27
CA MET A 114 43.58 -1.85 -27.11
C MET A 114 45.06 -2.22 -27.31
N ALA A 115 45.36 -3.33 -27.98
CA ALA A 115 46.74 -3.75 -28.27
C ALA A 115 47.40 -2.89 -29.36
N TRP A 116 46.62 -2.46 -30.37
CA TRP A 116 47.08 -1.62 -31.48
C TRP A 116 47.57 -0.24 -30.99
N ASP A 117 46.89 0.36 -30.00
CA ASP A 117 47.17 1.71 -29.49
C ASP A 117 48.52 1.83 -28.73
N GLY A 118 49.13 0.70 -28.35
CA GLY A 118 50.48 0.66 -27.75
C GLY A 118 51.61 1.05 -28.71
N THR A 119 51.33 1.20 -30.01
CA THR A 119 52.32 1.54 -31.05
C THR A 119 51.98 2.87 -31.73
N THR A 120 52.57 3.96 -31.22
CA THR A 120 52.65 5.33 -31.77
C THR A 120 51.83 5.66 -33.05
N ALA A 121 50.82 6.52 -32.89
CA ALA A 121 50.46 7.69 -33.75
C ALA A 121 48.95 7.95 -33.97
N HIS A 122 48.03 7.12 -33.46
CA HIS A 122 46.57 7.29 -33.70
C HIS A 122 45.72 7.35 -32.42
N ALA A 123 46.21 8.06 -31.40
CA ALA A 123 45.56 8.24 -30.09
C ALA A 123 44.25 9.06 -30.10
N ALA A 124 43.75 9.50 -31.26
CA ALA A 124 42.61 10.41 -31.36
C ALA A 124 41.26 9.74 -31.72
N HIS A 125 41.24 8.43 -32.03
CA HIS A 125 40.00 7.71 -32.36
C HIS A 125 39.57 6.67 -31.32
N ALA A 126 40.47 6.15 -30.48
CA ALA A 126 40.14 5.17 -29.44
C ALA A 126 39.82 5.80 -28.06
N ALA A 127 39.89 7.13 -27.95
CA ALA A 127 39.69 7.87 -26.71
C ALA A 127 38.25 8.37 -26.51
N ASP A 128 37.29 7.90 -27.32
CA ASP A 128 35.89 8.00 -26.92
C ASP A 128 35.64 6.94 -25.85
N ALA A 129 35.29 7.39 -24.64
CA ALA A 129 35.01 6.56 -23.48
C ALA A 129 33.91 5.48 -23.69
N ALA A 130 33.26 5.49 -24.86
CA ALA A 130 32.27 4.51 -25.29
C ALA A 130 32.86 3.10 -25.48
N ASP A 131 34.03 2.96 -26.10
CA ASP A 131 34.55 1.64 -26.51
C ASP A 131 35.09 0.81 -25.32
N ALA A 132 35.62 1.46 -24.28
CA ALA A 132 36.10 0.77 -23.07
C ALA A 132 34.95 0.24 -22.21
N ALA A 133 33.76 0.82 -22.31
CA ALA A 133 32.57 0.34 -21.60
C ALA A 133 31.96 -0.91 -22.25
N ASP A 134 32.23 -1.15 -23.53
CA ASP A 134 31.68 -2.28 -24.28
C ASP A 134 32.33 -3.61 -23.91
N LEU A 135 33.60 -3.62 -23.50
CA LEU A 135 34.30 -4.86 -23.14
C LEU A 135 33.56 -5.64 -22.02
N PRO A 136 33.23 -5.03 -20.87
CA PRO A 136 32.44 -5.70 -19.84
C PRO A 136 31.00 -6.01 -20.26
N VAL A 137 30.42 -5.29 -21.23
CA VAL A 137 29.12 -5.66 -21.82
C VAL A 137 29.23 -6.95 -22.65
N GLN A 138 30.26 -7.07 -23.49
CA GLN A 138 30.49 -8.25 -24.30
C GLN A 138 30.85 -9.47 -23.43
N LEU A 139 31.64 -9.28 -22.37
CA LEU A 139 31.91 -10.36 -21.40
C LEU A 139 30.63 -10.84 -20.70
N ALA A 140 29.72 -9.93 -20.33
CA ALA A 140 28.43 -10.31 -19.75
C ALA A 140 27.52 -11.03 -20.78
N ALA A 141 27.52 -10.59 -22.04
CA ALA A 141 26.78 -11.26 -23.11
C ALA A 141 27.31 -12.68 -23.40
N ALA A 142 28.63 -12.87 -23.34
CA ALA A 142 29.24 -14.20 -23.42
C ALA A 142 28.79 -15.09 -22.25
N ALA A 143 28.70 -14.54 -21.04
CA ALA A 143 28.19 -15.28 -19.89
C ALA A 143 26.72 -15.70 -20.05
N ASP A 144 25.84 -14.82 -20.54
CA ASP A 144 24.44 -15.14 -20.79
C ASP A 144 24.32 -16.29 -21.81
N ALA A 145 25.11 -16.24 -22.89
CA ALA A 145 25.15 -17.32 -23.88
C ALA A 145 25.66 -18.64 -23.30
N LEU A 146 26.72 -18.61 -22.49
CA LEU A 146 27.25 -19.80 -21.81
C LEU A 146 26.26 -20.39 -20.80
N ALA A 147 25.50 -19.56 -20.10
CA ALA A 147 24.45 -20.03 -19.19
C ALA A 147 23.34 -20.77 -19.94
N GLU A 148 22.92 -20.27 -21.11
CA GLU A 148 21.96 -20.95 -21.97
C GLU A 148 22.50 -22.24 -22.60
N MET A 149 23.81 -22.32 -22.82
CA MET A 149 24.51 -23.55 -23.24
C MET A 149 24.76 -24.54 -22.08
N GLU A 150 24.14 -24.33 -20.91
CA GLU A 150 24.32 -25.13 -19.70
C GLU A 150 25.77 -25.20 -19.20
N GLN A 151 26.54 -24.11 -19.36
CA GLN A 151 27.94 -23.96 -18.88
C GLN A 151 28.06 -22.93 -17.74
N PRO A 152 27.44 -23.16 -16.56
CA PRO A 152 27.32 -22.16 -15.51
C PRO A 152 28.65 -21.74 -14.85
N ASP A 153 29.62 -22.66 -14.72
CA ASP A 153 30.92 -22.33 -14.14
C ASP A 153 31.69 -21.34 -15.05
N GLN A 154 31.67 -21.56 -16.37
CA GLN A 154 32.29 -20.64 -17.33
C GLN A 154 31.51 -19.31 -17.43
N ALA A 155 30.18 -19.36 -17.42
CA ALA A 155 29.36 -18.15 -17.37
C ALA A 155 29.72 -17.26 -16.15
N TYR A 156 29.94 -17.88 -14.98
CA TYR A 156 30.38 -17.16 -13.78
C TYR A 156 31.75 -16.50 -13.96
N ASP A 157 32.72 -17.22 -14.51
CA ASP A 157 34.07 -16.68 -14.74
C ASP A 157 34.03 -15.45 -15.67
N PHE A 158 33.20 -15.48 -16.71
CA PHE A 158 32.99 -14.34 -17.60
C PHE A 158 32.34 -13.15 -16.89
N LEU A 159 31.41 -13.37 -15.96
CA LEU A 159 30.83 -12.29 -15.15
C LEU A 159 31.85 -11.73 -14.14
N ALA A 160 32.71 -12.55 -13.57
CA ALA A 160 33.82 -12.08 -12.73
C ALA A 160 34.81 -11.21 -13.53
N LEU A 161 35.13 -11.62 -14.76
CA LEU A 161 35.93 -10.81 -15.69
C LEU A 161 35.21 -9.51 -16.09
N ALA A 162 33.91 -9.56 -16.32
CA ALA A 162 33.10 -8.38 -16.62
C ALA A 162 33.09 -7.39 -15.43
N LEU A 163 32.94 -7.88 -14.18
CA LEU A 163 33.03 -7.05 -12.98
C LEU A 163 34.41 -6.41 -12.83
N TYR A 164 35.48 -7.16 -13.14
CA TYR A 164 36.84 -6.65 -13.11
C TYR A 164 37.08 -5.58 -14.18
N ALA A 165 36.57 -5.79 -15.40
CA ALA A 165 36.74 -4.89 -16.53
C ALA A 165 35.91 -3.60 -16.42
N ALA A 166 34.70 -3.64 -15.82
CA ALA A 166 33.81 -2.47 -15.70
C ALA A 166 34.39 -1.32 -14.86
N GLY A 167 35.26 -1.60 -13.90
CA GLY A 167 35.88 -0.58 -13.04
C GLY A 167 34.88 0.31 -12.27
N PRO A 168 35.34 1.22 -11.40
CA PRO A 168 34.47 2.10 -10.61
C PRO A 168 33.71 3.16 -11.44
N ALA A 169 34.08 3.36 -12.71
CA ALA A 169 33.45 4.36 -13.58
C ALA A 169 32.11 3.90 -14.19
N LEU A 170 31.77 2.60 -14.14
CA LEU A 170 30.55 2.03 -14.74
C LEU A 170 29.67 1.29 -13.70
N PRO A 171 29.14 2.01 -12.70
CA PRO A 171 28.42 1.40 -11.57
C PRO A 171 27.13 0.68 -11.98
N ALA A 172 26.36 1.21 -12.94
CA ALA A 172 25.13 0.56 -13.43
C ALA A 172 25.42 -0.79 -14.11
N LEU A 173 26.53 -0.88 -14.87
CA LEU A 173 26.98 -2.13 -15.47
C LEU A 173 27.42 -3.12 -14.39
N ARG A 174 28.18 -2.67 -13.39
CA ARG A 174 28.60 -3.51 -12.26
C ARG A 174 27.42 -4.04 -11.45
N GLU A 175 26.41 -3.21 -11.23
CA GLU A 175 25.17 -3.62 -10.58
C GLU A 175 24.50 -4.77 -11.35
N ARG A 176 24.29 -4.60 -12.67
CA ARG A 176 23.68 -5.61 -13.54
C ARG A 176 24.48 -6.91 -13.53
N VAL A 177 25.79 -6.83 -13.76
CA VAL A 177 26.68 -8.00 -13.84
C VAL A 177 26.75 -8.74 -12.50
N ALA A 178 26.84 -8.01 -11.38
CA ALA A 178 26.83 -8.62 -10.04
C ALA A 178 25.48 -9.30 -9.75
N GLY A 179 24.37 -8.69 -10.17
CA GLY A 179 23.03 -9.29 -10.07
C GLY A 179 22.91 -10.60 -10.87
N GLN A 180 23.35 -10.60 -12.13
CA GLN A 180 23.41 -11.81 -12.98
C GLN A 180 24.29 -12.90 -12.35
N GLY A 181 25.49 -12.51 -11.89
CA GLY A 181 26.45 -13.44 -11.28
C GLY A 181 25.91 -14.05 -9.98
N MET A 182 25.18 -13.28 -9.18
CA MET A 182 24.52 -13.78 -7.99
C MET A 182 23.43 -14.81 -8.33
N ALA A 183 22.61 -14.53 -9.36
CA ALA A 183 21.55 -15.45 -9.79
C ALA A 183 22.12 -16.80 -10.28
N LEU A 184 23.19 -16.76 -11.09
CA LEU A 184 23.87 -17.97 -11.55
C LEU A 184 24.51 -18.75 -10.40
N ALA A 185 25.21 -18.05 -9.49
CA ALA A 185 25.84 -18.69 -8.33
C ALA A 185 24.82 -19.34 -7.39
N LEU A 186 23.63 -18.74 -7.23
CA LEU A 186 22.51 -19.32 -6.49
C LEU A 186 21.97 -20.58 -7.17
N ALA A 187 21.74 -20.53 -8.49
CA ALA A 187 21.30 -21.69 -9.27
C ALA A 187 22.30 -22.85 -9.19
N ALA A 188 23.60 -22.55 -9.20
CA ALA A 188 24.69 -23.51 -9.07
C ALA A 188 24.98 -23.92 -7.61
N LYS A 189 24.28 -23.36 -6.61
CA LYS A 189 24.48 -23.61 -5.17
C LYS A 189 25.94 -23.41 -4.71
N ARG A 190 26.58 -22.33 -5.18
CA ARG A 190 27.99 -21.98 -4.86
C ARG A 190 28.04 -20.82 -3.85
N PRO A 191 28.03 -21.06 -2.54
CA PRO A 191 27.84 -20.01 -1.53
C PRO A 191 28.96 -18.94 -1.50
N HIS A 192 30.20 -19.31 -1.82
CA HIS A 192 31.31 -18.35 -1.91
C HIS A 192 31.15 -17.38 -3.09
N GLN A 193 30.72 -17.89 -4.25
CA GLN A 193 30.44 -17.06 -5.43
C GLN A 193 29.25 -16.12 -5.18
N VAL A 194 28.21 -16.61 -4.49
CA VAL A 194 27.06 -15.78 -4.07
C VAL A 194 27.53 -14.63 -3.17
N ALA A 195 28.37 -14.91 -2.17
CA ALA A 195 28.89 -13.89 -1.26
C ALA A 195 29.73 -12.82 -1.99
N VAL A 196 30.60 -13.23 -2.92
CA VAL A 196 31.40 -12.31 -3.75
C VAL A 196 30.50 -11.42 -4.61
N CYS A 197 29.49 -11.99 -5.28
CA CYS A 197 28.56 -11.23 -6.10
C CYS A 197 27.66 -10.30 -5.28
N ALA A 198 27.19 -10.73 -4.10
CA ALA A 198 26.41 -9.90 -3.19
C ALA A 198 27.23 -8.70 -2.68
N MET A 199 28.49 -8.92 -2.30
CA MET A 199 29.42 -7.83 -1.96
C MET A 199 29.64 -6.89 -3.15
N ALA A 200 29.90 -7.43 -4.35
CA ALA A 200 30.13 -6.62 -5.54
C ALA A 200 28.91 -5.76 -5.90
N LEU A 201 27.71 -6.32 -5.77
CA LEU A 201 26.43 -5.64 -5.97
C LEU A 201 26.25 -4.51 -4.95
N ALA A 202 26.43 -4.81 -3.65
CA ALA A 202 26.34 -3.80 -2.60
C ALA A 202 27.32 -2.64 -2.86
N LYS A 203 28.59 -2.94 -3.17
CA LYS A 203 29.61 -1.94 -3.49
C LYS A 203 29.24 -1.09 -4.72
N ALA A 204 28.73 -1.69 -5.79
CA ALA A 204 28.34 -0.96 -7.00
C ALA A 204 27.24 0.07 -6.72
N VAL A 205 26.23 -0.29 -5.92
CA VAL A 205 25.15 0.64 -5.54
C VAL A 205 25.66 1.69 -4.56
N GLN A 206 26.55 1.35 -3.63
CA GLN A 206 27.18 2.31 -2.71
C GLN A 206 27.97 3.41 -3.44
N GLU A 207 28.62 3.10 -4.56
CA GLU A 207 29.43 4.05 -5.36
C GLU A 207 28.59 5.18 -5.98
N ILE A 208 27.29 4.95 -6.22
CA ILE A 208 26.36 5.96 -6.78
C ILE A 208 25.34 6.50 -5.77
N ALA A 209 25.33 5.95 -4.56
CA ALA A 209 24.30 6.26 -3.56
C ALA A 209 24.46 7.64 -2.91
N ASP A 210 25.66 8.22 -2.91
CA ASP A 210 25.93 9.41 -2.10
C ASP A 210 25.08 10.64 -2.50
N ALA A 211 24.54 10.70 -3.72
CA ALA A 211 23.70 11.81 -4.19
C ALA A 211 22.19 11.64 -3.92
N ASP A 212 21.69 10.44 -3.62
CA ASP A 212 20.25 10.14 -3.51
C ASP A 212 19.91 9.33 -2.26
N ALA A 213 19.00 9.84 -1.43
CA ALA A 213 18.58 9.17 -0.19
C ALA A 213 17.95 7.78 -0.44
N GLY A 214 17.21 7.63 -1.56
CA GLY A 214 16.64 6.35 -1.96
C GLY A 214 17.71 5.31 -2.29
N GLN A 215 18.76 5.71 -3.02
CA GLN A 215 19.91 4.86 -3.31
C GLN A 215 20.73 4.54 -2.05
N ARG A 216 20.88 5.46 -1.08
CA ARG A 216 21.52 5.15 0.21
C ARG A 216 20.77 4.07 0.97
N LEU A 217 19.43 4.20 1.07
CA LEU A 217 18.59 3.19 1.71
C LEU A 217 18.72 1.83 1.01
N ARG A 218 18.73 1.83 -0.34
CA ARG A 218 18.92 0.62 -1.14
C ARG A 218 20.29 -0.01 -0.91
N ALA A 219 21.36 0.78 -0.93
CA ALA A 219 22.71 0.32 -0.68
C ALA A 219 22.88 -0.25 0.74
N PHE A 220 22.24 0.36 1.74
CA PHE A 220 22.21 -0.15 3.11
C PHE A 220 21.59 -1.56 3.14
N LYS A 221 20.38 -1.73 2.58
CA LYS A 221 19.67 -3.02 2.51
C LYS A 221 20.47 -4.09 1.77
N LEU A 222 21.10 -3.74 0.64
CA LEU A 222 21.97 -4.66 -0.11
C LEU A 222 23.23 -5.06 0.68
N THR A 223 23.75 -4.16 1.52
CA THR A 223 24.88 -4.47 2.40
C THR A 223 24.46 -5.40 3.52
N GLU A 224 23.28 -5.24 4.11
CA GLU A 224 22.72 -6.22 5.06
C GLU A 224 22.57 -7.60 4.39
N ILE A 225 22.02 -7.68 3.17
CA ILE A 225 21.93 -8.93 2.40
C ILE A 225 23.31 -9.56 2.18
N ALA A 226 24.32 -8.75 1.84
CA ALA A 226 25.68 -9.25 1.66
C ALA A 226 26.27 -9.82 2.96
N ILE A 227 25.99 -9.23 4.12
CA ILE A 227 26.37 -9.76 5.45
C ILE A 227 25.73 -11.13 5.69
N GLU A 228 24.44 -11.28 5.41
CA GLU A 228 23.73 -12.56 5.56
C GLU A 228 24.29 -13.64 4.62
N ARG A 229 24.66 -13.27 3.38
CA ARG A 229 25.34 -14.19 2.44
C ARG A 229 26.74 -14.59 2.91
N LEU A 230 27.46 -13.67 3.55
CA LEU A 230 28.78 -13.97 4.13
C LEU A 230 28.68 -14.95 5.29
N GLN A 231 27.65 -14.85 6.13
CA GLN A 231 27.41 -15.84 7.19
C GLN A 231 27.21 -17.25 6.62
N GLN A 232 26.51 -17.38 5.49
CA GLN A 232 26.29 -18.65 4.78
C GLN A 232 27.56 -19.15 4.05
N CYS A 233 28.57 -18.31 3.88
CA CYS A 233 29.81 -18.63 3.17
C CYS A 233 30.79 -19.43 4.08
N PRO A 234 31.44 -20.49 3.58
CA PRO A 234 32.49 -21.19 4.34
C PRO A 234 33.80 -20.39 4.42
N GLN A 235 34.64 -20.72 5.40
CA GLN A 235 36.03 -20.23 5.47
C GLN A 235 36.90 -20.84 4.36
N PRO A 236 37.97 -20.16 3.88
CA PRO A 236 38.45 -18.81 4.26
C PRO A 236 37.71 -17.65 3.56
N TRP A 237 36.87 -17.96 2.57
CA TRP A 237 36.19 -16.96 1.73
C TRP A 237 35.34 -15.96 2.52
N ARG A 238 34.68 -16.42 3.59
CA ARG A 238 33.94 -15.54 4.49
C ARG A 238 34.80 -14.39 5.00
N SER A 239 35.97 -14.70 5.57
CA SER A 239 36.89 -13.71 6.15
C SER A 239 37.48 -12.78 5.09
N GLU A 240 37.89 -13.32 3.94
CA GLU A 240 38.47 -12.53 2.84
C GLU A 240 37.48 -11.52 2.23
N VAL A 241 36.26 -11.96 1.96
CA VAL A 241 35.22 -11.12 1.37
C VAL A 241 34.68 -10.12 2.41
N ALA A 242 34.52 -10.53 3.68
CA ALA A 242 34.12 -9.63 4.76
C ALA A 242 35.13 -8.49 4.95
N ARG A 243 36.43 -8.78 4.97
CA ARG A 243 37.49 -7.75 5.04
C ARG A 243 37.37 -6.73 3.92
N THR A 244 37.17 -7.21 2.70
CA THR A 244 37.01 -6.33 1.54
C THR A 244 35.80 -5.41 1.69
N LEU A 245 34.69 -5.91 2.23
CA LEU A 245 33.48 -5.11 2.44
C LEU A 245 33.62 -4.12 3.62
N VAL A 246 34.32 -4.49 4.71
CA VAL A 246 34.60 -3.61 5.86
C VAL A 246 35.23 -2.29 5.40
N ASP A 247 36.23 -2.38 4.53
CA ASP A 247 36.95 -1.20 4.04
C ASP A 247 36.03 -0.24 3.27
N HIS A 248 35.01 -0.75 2.57
CA HIS A 248 34.08 0.07 1.80
C HIS A 248 32.97 0.68 2.67
N VAL A 249 32.49 -0.09 3.65
CA VAL A 249 31.44 0.32 4.59
C VAL A 249 31.95 1.42 5.53
N ARG A 250 33.21 1.33 5.99
CA ARG A 250 33.83 2.33 6.89
C ARG A 250 34.06 3.69 6.24
N MET A 251 34.15 3.76 4.91
CA MET A 251 34.35 5.01 4.18
C MET A 251 33.09 5.87 4.07
N ARG A 252 31.94 5.37 4.56
CA ARG A 252 30.63 6.03 4.44
C ARG A 252 29.95 6.11 5.80
N ASP A 253 29.73 7.32 6.28
CA ASP A 253 29.13 7.59 7.60
C ASP A 253 27.74 6.96 7.75
N TRP A 254 26.99 6.76 6.67
CA TRP A 254 25.66 6.16 6.72
C TRP A 254 25.64 4.62 6.67
N LEU A 255 26.81 3.97 6.52
CA LEU A 255 26.95 2.51 6.56
C LEU A 255 27.75 2.01 7.77
N HIS A 256 28.47 2.88 8.47
CA HIS A 256 29.48 2.50 9.47
C HIS A 256 28.98 1.49 10.52
N VAL A 257 27.70 1.53 10.91
CA VAL A 257 27.10 0.58 11.86
C VAL A 257 27.17 -0.88 11.37
N LEU A 258 27.12 -1.09 10.05
CA LEU A 258 27.24 -2.40 9.41
C LEU A 258 28.69 -2.92 9.41
N ALA A 259 29.68 -2.11 9.83
CA ALA A 259 31.05 -2.60 9.99
C ALA A 259 31.17 -3.58 11.16
N VAL A 260 30.34 -3.44 12.21
CA VAL A 260 30.34 -4.34 13.37
C VAL A 260 30.07 -5.79 13.00
N PRO A 261 28.93 -6.13 12.35
CA PRO A 261 28.68 -7.51 11.95
C PRO A 261 29.77 -8.04 11.03
N LEU A 262 30.28 -7.23 10.09
CA LEU A 262 31.36 -7.64 9.20
C LEU A 262 32.67 -7.96 9.94
N LEU A 263 33.07 -7.15 10.91
CA LEU A 263 34.28 -7.38 11.70
C LEU A 263 34.20 -8.68 12.51
N LEU A 264 32.99 -9.05 12.96
CA LEU A 264 32.75 -10.31 13.67
C LEU A 264 32.73 -11.53 12.73
N LEU A 265 32.64 -11.33 11.41
CA LEU A 265 32.77 -12.39 10.39
C LEU A 265 34.21 -12.59 9.89
N VAL A 266 35.12 -11.67 10.24
CA VAL A 266 36.55 -11.76 9.95
C VAL A 266 37.24 -12.65 10.99
N ASP A 267 38.28 -13.38 10.59
CA ASP A 267 39.05 -14.23 11.50
C ASP A 267 39.64 -13.41 12.67
N ALA A 268 39.66 -14.01 13.88
CA ALA A 268 40.05 -13.34 15.11
C ALA A 268 41.43 -12.65 15.06
N GLU A 269 42.37 -13.18 14.27
CA GLU A 269 43.71 -12.60 14.07
C GLU A 269 43.71 -11.26 13.31
N HIS A 270 42.66 -11.03 12.52
CA HIS A 270 42.46 -9.81 11.73
C HIS A 270 41.44 -8.86 12.38
N GLN A 271 40.84 -9.24 13.52
CA GLN A 271 39.93 -8.39 14.27
C GLN A 271 40.70 -7.35 15.11
N PRO A 272 40.13 -6.15 15.34
CA PRO A 272 40.69 -5.19 16.30
C PRO A 272 40.84 -5.83 17.70
N PRO A 273 41.97 -5.61 18.40
CA PRO A 273 42.15 -6.12 19.76
C PRO A 273 41.05 -5.65 20.70
N GLY A 274 40.43 -6.58 21.44
CA GLY A 274 39.36 -6.27 22.41
C GLY A 274 37.99 -5.98 21.79
N LEU A 275 37.80 -6.21 20.49
CA LEU A 275 36.53 -5.98 19.77
C LEU A 275 35.32 -6.58 20.51
N ALA A 276 35.38 -7.88 20.83
CA ALA A 276 34.28 -8.59 21.48
C ALA A 276 33.90 -7.99 22.86
N GLN A 277 34.90 -7.53 23.62
CA GLN A 277 34.67 -6.89 24.93
C GLN A 277 34.06 -5.49 24.79
N HIS A 278 34.46 -4.74 23.76
CA HIS A 278 33.93 -3.40 23.49
C HIS A 278 32.49 -3.43 22.96
N ILE A 279 32.23 -4.37 22.04
CA ILE A 279 30.93 -4.57 21.39
C ILE A 279 29.95 -5.31 22.32
N GLY A 280 30.47 -6.13 23.24
CA GLY A 280 29.67 -6.99 24.11
C GLY A 280 29.11 -8.21 23.38
N LEU A 281 29.75 -8.63 22.29
CA LEU A 281 29.32 -9.74 21.43
C LEU A 281 30.56 -10.43 20.84
N ALA A 282 30.67 -11.75 21.01
CA ALA A 282 31.82 -12.53 20.54
C ALA A 282 31.72 -12.91 19.05
N GLU A 283 30.52 -13.15 18.55
CA GLU A 283 30.26 -13.56 17.17
C GLU A 283 28.93 -12.97 16.67
N TRP A 284 28.83 -12.73 15.35
CA TRP A 284 27.59 -12.30 14.74
C TRP A 284 26.69 -13.52 14.48
N GLN A 285 25.58 -13.61 15.22
CA GLN A 285 24.68 -14.77 15.20
C GLN A 285 23.92 -14.88 13.87
N PRO A 286 23.75 -16.10 13.32
CA PRO A 286 22.95 -16.30 12.12
C PRO A 286 21.46 -16.08 12.41
N ARG A 287 20.73 -15.48 11.47
CA ARG A 287 19.28 -15.28 11.61
C ARG A 287 18.47 -16.56 11.68
N VAL A 288 18.98 -17.64 11.09
CA VAL A 288 18.36 -18.96 11.14
C VAL A 288 19.35 -19.93 11.76
N ALA A 289 19.00 -20.46 12.93
CA ALA A 289 19.80 -21.45 13.64
C ALA A 289 19.02 -22.76 13.78
N THR A 290 19.74 -23.88 13.79
CA THR A 290 19.19 -25.20 14.10
C THR A 290 19.76 -25.65 15.43
N GLY A 291 18.90 -26.00 16.39
CA GLY A 291 19.33 -26.40 17.72
C GLY A 291 18.16 -26.54 18.68
N ARG A 292 18.41 -27.09 19.87
CA ARG A 292 17.37 -27.26 20.88
C ARG A 292 16.90 -25.92 21.42
N LEU A 293 15.59 -25.73 21.54
CA LEU A 293 15.03 -24.48 22.07
C LEU A 293 15.53 -24.15 23.48
N GLN A 294 15.76 -25.18 24.31
CA GLN A 294 16.26 -25.03 25.67
C GLN A 294 17.68 -24.44 25.73
N ASP A 295 18.54 -24.83 24.78
CA ASP A 295 19.92 -24.35 24.70
C ASP A 295 19.93 -22.89 24.23
N HIS A 296 19.06 -22.54 23.28
CA HIS A 296 18.89 -21.17 22.85
C HIS A 296 18.33 -20.26 23.96
N ALA A 297 17.38 -20.77 24.75
CA ALA A 297 16.84 -20.04 25.88
C ALA A 297 17.92 -19.72 26.94
N ALA A 298 18.91 -20.59 27.12
CA ALA A 298 20.06 -20.32 27.99
C ALA A 298 21.01 -19.26 27.40
N GLN A 299 21.10 -19.15 26.07
CA GLN A 299 21.92 -18.18 25.35
C GLN A 299 21.29 -16.77 25.24
N LEU A 300 20.03 -16.58 25.66
CA LEU A 300 19.34 -15.28 25.68
C LEU A 300 20.13 -14.19 26.45
N ALA A 301 20.95 -14.56 27.43
CA ALA A 301 21.80 -13.61 28.14
C ALA A 301 22.89 -12.99 27.26
N GLU A 302 23.38 -13.71 26.25
CA GLU A 302 24.36 -13.23 25.26
C GLU A 302 23.70 -12.35 24.17
N GLN A 303 22.38 -12.44 24.02
CA GLN A 303 21.62 -11.69 23.02
C GLN A 303 21.44 -10.21 23.37
N VAL A 304 21.73 -9.77 24.59
CA VAL A 304 21.63 -8.33 24.95
C VAL A 304 22.57 -7.48 24.09
N GLY A 305 23.79 -7.98 23.81
CA GLY A 305 24.73 -7.34 22.91
C GLY A 305 24.20 -7.29 21.46
N LEU A 306 23.67 -8.41 20.98
CA LEU A 306 23.07 -8.52 19.65
C LEU A 306 21.89 -7.55 19.46
N GLN A 307 20.92 -7.57 20.39
CA GLN A 307 19.73 -6.70 20.36
C GLN A 307 20.12 -5.21 20.35
N ARG A 308 21.15 -4.83 21.11
CA ARG A 308 21.67 -3.46 21.10
C ARG A 308 22.15 -3.08 19.69
N TRP A 309 22.93 -3.94 19.03
CA TRP A 309 23.46 -3.63 17.70
C TRP A 309 22.40 -3.71 16.61
N GLU A 310 21.45 -4.64 16.68
CA GLU A 310 20.30 -4.64 15.75
C GLU A 310 19.47 -3.35 15.89
N LEU A 311 19.33 -2.83 17.12
CA LEU A 311 18.69 -1.53 17.34
C LEU A 311 19.48 -0.37 16.69
N GLU A 312 20.81 -0.35 16.81
CA GLU A 312 21.65 0.67 16.15
C GLU A 312 21.55 0.57 14.61
N ILE A 313 21.52 -0.65 14.06
CA ILE A 313 21.32 -0.88 12.62
C ILE A 313 19.95 -0.37 12.18
N ASP A 314 18.89 -0.66 12.94
CA ASP A 314 17.54 -0.17 12.67
C ASP A 314 17.46 1.37 12.70
N GLN A 315 18.17 2.01 13.64
CA GLN A 315 18.23 3.47 13.72
C GLN A 315 18.95 4.08 12.52
N ALA A 316 20.08 3.50 12.11
CA ALA A 316 20.81 3.95 10.92
C ALA A 316 19.97 3.77 9.65
N LEU A 317 19.28 2.64 9.51
CA LEU A 317 18.35 2.41 8.41
C LEU A 317 17.24 3.47 8.42
N HIS A 318 16.65 3.74 9.58
CA HIS A 318 15.59 4.75 9.73
C HIS A 318 16.04 6.15 9.29
N ALA A 319 17.25 6.55 9.68
CA ALA A 319 17.82 7.85 9.31
C ALA A 319 17.99 8.03 7.79
N LEU A 320 18.04 6.93 7.03
CA LEU A 320 18.11 6.93 5.57
C LEU A 320 16.73 6.95 4.89
N GLU A 321 15.68 6.59 5.60
CA GLU A 321 14.34 6.63 5.04
C GLU A 321 13.85 8.08 5.01
N SER A 322 13.23 8.52 3.90
CA SER A 322 12.68 9.88 3.82
C SER A 322 11.75 10.13 5.01
N PRO A 323 11.95 11.19 5.81
CA PRO A 323 11.07 11.45 6.93
C PRO A 323 9.64 11.52 6.40
N PRO A 324 8.67 10.91 7.09
CA PRO A 324 7.29 11.10 6.71
C PRO A 324 7.03 12.61 6.65
N VAL A 325 6.47 13.09 5.54
CA VAL A 325 5.91 14.45 5.51
C VAL A 325 4.95 14.50 6.70
N LEU A 326 5.14 15.48 7.59
CA LEU A 326 4.27 15.70 8.76
C LEU A 326 2.87 16.10 8.27
N ALA A 327 2.15 15.13 7.72
CA ALA A 327 0.74 15.18 7.45
C ALA A 327 -0.01 14.69 8.70
N ALA A 328 -1.29 15.03 8.81
CA ALA A 328 -2.16 14.32 9.73
C ALA A 328 -2.31 12.86 9.27
N ALA A 329 -2.73 11.98 10.19
CA ALA A 329 -3.33 10.72 9.75
C ALA A 329 -4.45 11.02 8.74
N SER A 330 -4.63 10.13 7.77
CA SER A 330 -5.69 10.28 6.78
C SER A 330 -6.30 8.93 6.46
N VAL A 331 -7.62 8.88 6.41
CA VAL A 331 -8.35 7.78 5.81
C VAL A 331 -8.58 8.07 4.35
N ASP A 332 -8.24 7.09 3.52
CA ASP A 332 -8.75 7.05 2.16
C ASP A 332 -10.22 6.58 2.21
N PRO A 333 -11.22 7.44 1.95
CA PRO A 333 -12.64 7.06 1.94
C PRO A 333 -12.98 6.09 0.80
N ILE A 334 -11.99 5.80 -0.05
CA ILE A 334 -12.11 4.95 -1.20
C ILE A 334 -11.65 3.52 -0.86
N THR A 335 -10.41 3.36 -0.38
CA THR A 335 -9.90 2.05 0.03
C THR A 335 -10.16 1.71 1.49
N TRP A 336 -10.71 2.63 2.28
CA TRP A 336 -10.92 2.54 3.74
C TRP A 336 -9.62 2.17 4.46
N THR A 337 -8.51 2.68 3.95
CA THR A 337 -7.19 2.53 4.57
C THR A 337 -6.91 3.75 5.42
N LEU A 338 -6.40 3.53 6.62
CA LEU A 338 -5.84 4.57 7.45
C LEU A 338 -4.34 4.61 7.19
N GLU A 339 -3.82 5.78 6.85
CA GLU A 339 -2.39 6.00 6.74
C GLU A 339 -1.94 7.00 7.79
N HIS A 340 -1.23 6.52 8.82
CA HIS A 340 -0.67 7.37 9.86
C HIS A 340 0.84 7.51 9.65
N PRO A 341 1.38 8.73 9.42
CA PRO A 341 2.79 8.92 9.08
C PRO A 341 3.78 8.26 10.05
N ALA A 342 3.54 8.34 11.36
CA ALA A 342 4.38 7.68 12.38
C ALA A 342 4.29 6.14 12.37
N HIS A 343 3.16 5.56 11.93
CA HIS A 343 2.96 4.11 11.92
C HIS A 343 3.17 3.49 10.53
N ARG A 344 3.48 4.28 9.48
CA ARG A 344 3.90 3.76 8.17
C ARG A 344 5.12 2.83 8.27
N ARG A 345 5.97 3.07 9.27
CA ARG A 345 7.24 2.35 9.49
C ARG A 345 7.39 1.85 10.92
N ALA A 346 6.29 1.78 11.66
CA ALA A 346 6.30 1.31 13.04
C ALA A 346 4.99 0.59 13.36
N VAL A 347 5.08 -0.39 14.26
CA VAL A 347 3.95 -1.18 14.74
C VAL A 347 3.88 -1.03 16.26
N PRO A 348 2.84 -0.39 16.80
CA PRO A 348 2.65 -0.38 18.25
C PRO A 348 2.47 -1.82 18.72
N HIS A 349 3.15 -2.17 19.80
CA HIS A 349 3.14 -3.50 20.40
C HIS A 349 3.38 -3.40 21.92
N SER A 350 2.90 -4.38 22.68
CA SER A 350 3.01 -4.38 24.14
C SER A 350 2.47 -3.05 24.69
N ARG A 351 3.23 -2.35 25.54
CA ARG A 351 2.86 -1.06 26.11
C ARG A 351 3.51 0.15 25.42
N SER A 352 4.08 -0.04 24.22
CA SER A 352 4.79 1.04 23.50
C SER A 352 3.89 2.25 23.21
N PHE A 353 2.63 2.01 22.83
CA PHE A 353 1.69 3.09 22.52
C PHE A 353 1.54 4.09 23.68
N LEU A 354 1.49 3.61 24.93
CA LEU A 354 1.40 4.47 26.12
C LEU A 354 2.70 5.26 26.44
N ARG A 355 3.82 4.86 25.84
CA ARG A 355 5.15 5.44 26.09
C ARG A 355 5.58 6.41 25.00
N GLU A 356 4.78 6.57 23.95
CA GLU A 356 5.10 7.43 22.82
C GLU A 356 5.20 8.90 23.28
N ARG A 357 6.23 9.61 22.80
CA ARG A 357 6.39 11.04 23.06
C ARG A 357 5.16 11.86 22.63
N ASP A 358 4.58 11.49 21.50
CA ASP A 358 3.47 12.19 20.87
C ASP A 358 2.11 11.47 21.08
N PHE A 359 2.02 10.61 22.13
CA PHE A 359 0.83 9.80 22.46
C PHE A 359 -0.49 10.58 22.36
N ASP A 360 -0.58 11.73 23.02
CA ASP A 360 -1.82 12.52 23.05
C ASP A 360 -2.29 12.92 21.64
N ARG A 361 -1.34 13.21 20.74
CA ARG A 361 -1.63 13.59 19.34
C ARG A 361 -2.08 12.37 18.54
N HIS A 362 -1.32 11.27 18.62
CA HIS A 362 -1.66 10.04 17.89
C HIS A 362 -3.02 9.49 18.33
N LEU A 363 -3.35 9.56 19.62
CA LEU A 363 -4.64 9.11 20.14
C LEU A 363 -5.81 9.84 19.47
N VAL A 364 -5.78 11.17 19.43
CA VAL A 364 -6.88 11.96 18.86
C VAL A 364 -6.96 11.84 17.34
N GLU A 365 -5.82 11.78 16.64
CA GLU A 365 -5.77 11.55 15.19
C GLU A 365 -6.30 10.16 14.81
N LEU A 366 -5.89 9.10 15.52
CA LEU A 366 -6.40 7.76 15.28
C LEU A 366 -7.89 7.65 15.63
N ALA A 367 -8.36 8.30 16.70
CA ALA A 367 -9.78 8.33 17.05
C ALA A 367 -10.63 8.97 15.94
N HIS A 368 -10.15 10.07 15.36
CA HIS A 368 -10.78 10.75 14.24
C HIS A 368 -10.92 9.81 13.03
N GLU A 369 -9.80 9.23 12.60
CA GLU A 369 -9.74 8.40 11.41
C GLU A 369 -10.50 7.08 11.56
N ILE A 370 -10.41 6.41 12.72
CA ILE A 370 -11.19 5.19 12.98
C ILE A 370 -12.71 5.49 12.96
N THR A 371 -13.13 6.70 13.36
CA THR A 371 -14.54 7.11 13.27
C THR A 371 -15.03 7.17 11.83
N HIS A 372 -14.22 7.69 10.90
CA HIS A 372 -14.52 7.67 9.47
C HIS A 372 -14.64 6.25 8.93
N VAL A 373 -13.66 5.38 9.22
CA VAL A 373 -13.68 3.98 8.78
C VAL A 373 -14.95 3.29 9.28
N LEU A 374 -15.24 3.36 10.59
CA LEU A 374 -16.42 2.73 11.17
C LEU A 374 -17.72 3.25 10.55
N SER A 375 -17.81 4.55 10.25
CA SER A 375 -18.98 5.15 9.59
C SER A 375 -19.20 4.60 8.18
N TYR A 376 -18.13 4.32 7.43
CA TYR A 376 -18.22 3.73 6.10
C TYR A 376 -18.51 2.21 6.11
N LEU A 377 -18.31 1.50 7.22
CA LEU A 377 -18.68 0.06 7.33
C LEU A 377 -20.20 -0.19 7.35
N GLY A 378 -21.02 0.85 7.17
CA GLY A 378 -22.48 0.78 7.09
C GLY A 378 -23.06 0.92 5.68
N HIS A 379 -24.32 1.34 5.61
CA HIS A 379 -25.05 1.53 4.35
C HIS A 379 -24.41 2.59 3.43
N LEU A 380 -23.80 3.63 4.00
CA LEU A 380 -23.13 4.67 3.21
C LEU A 380 -21.96 4.11 2.38
N GLY A 381 -21.04 3.36 3.01
CA GLY A 381 -19.93 2.73 2.27
C GLY A 381 -20.39 1.59 1.37
N GLY A 382 -21.45 0.87 1.74
CA GLY A 382 -22.08 -0.12 0.86
C GLY A 382 -22.61 0.50 -0.44
N ALA A 383 -23.31 1.65 -0.36
CA ALA A 383 -23.81 2.37 -1.53
C ALA A 383 -22.68 2.92 -2.41
N LEU A 384 -21.64 3.51 -1.80
CA LEU A 384 -20.45 3.97 -2.51
C LEU A 384 -19.75 2.82 -3.25
N THR A 385 -19.59 1.68 -2.58
CA THR A 385 -19.00 0.48 -3.19
C THR A 385 -19.85 -0.03 -4.35
N CYS A 386 -21.19 -0.02 -4.24
CA CYS A 386 -22.07 -0.39 -5.35
C CYS A 386 -21.86 0.50 -6.59
N LEU A 387 -21.83 1.82 -6.42
CA LEU A 387 -21.61 2.77 -7.53
C LEU A 387 -20.26 2.56 -8.22
N ARG A 388 -19.21 2.31 -7.43
CA ARG A 388 -17.84 2.11 -7.93
C ARG A 388 -17.65 0.77 -8.64
N LEU A 389 -18.22 -0.30 -8.10
CA LEU A 389 -18.20 -1.61 -8.74
C LEU A 389 -19.01 -1.60 -10.04
N ALA A 390 -20.15 -0.91 -10.08
CA ALA A 390 -20.90 -0.71 -11.32
C ALA A 390 -20.09 0.09 -12.36
N ASN A 391 -19.32 1.10 -11.93
CA ASN A 391 -18.45 1.86 -12.82
C ASN A 391 -17.30 1.02 -13.36
N HIS A 392 -16.76 0.12 -12.54
CA HIS A 392 -15.73 -0.81 -12.97
C HIS A 392 -16.23 -1.86 -13.97
N ASP A 393 -17.42 -2.41 -13.77
CA ASP A 393 -18.05 -3.28 -14.77
C ASP A 393 -18.22 -2.56 -16.12
N ASN A 394 -18.56 -1.26 -16.06
CA ASN A 394 -18.63 -0.41 -17.23
C ASN A 394 -17.25 -0.21 -17.91
N GLU A 395 -16.18 0.04 -17.16
CA GLU A 395 -14.81 0.11 -17.69
C GLU A 395 -14.31 -1.23 -18.25
N GLY A 396 -14.63 -2.36 -17.59
CA GLY A 396 -14.33 -3.70 -18.11
C GLY A 396 -15.02 -3.97 -19.46
N THR A 397 -16.21 -3.40 -19.66
CA THR A 397 -16.90 -3.44 -20.95
C THR A 397 -16.22 -2.55 -22.00
N LEU A 398 -15.75 -1.35 -21.65
CA LEU A 398 -14.97 -0.52 -22.58
C LEU A 398 -13.68 -1.23 -23.02
N TRP A 399 -12.99 -1.90 -22.08
CA TRP A 399 -11.82 -2.71 -22.41
C TRP A 399 -12.13 -3.87 -23.35
N SER A 400 -13.28 -4.55 -23.19
CA SER A 400 -13.66 -5.65 -24.08
C SER A 400 -13.97 -5.18 -25.50
N LEU A 401 -14.42 -3.93 -25.67
CA LEU A 401 -14.62 -3.29 -26.97
C LEU A 401 -13.30 -2.83 -27.61
N ALA A 402 -12.30 -2.46 -26.80
CA ALA A 402 -11.00 -2.00 -27.28
C ALA A 402 -10.04 -3.13 -27.69
N VAL A 403 -10.31 -4.38 -27.29
CA VAL A 403 -9.46 -5.54 -27.62
C VAL A 403 -10.07 -6.42 -28.72
N GLN A 404 -9.23 -7.21 -29.39
CA GLN A 404 -9.72 -8.13 -30.42
C GLN A 404 -10.67 -9.19 -29.82
N PRO A 405 -11.78 -9.52 -30.50
CA PRO A 405 -12.67 -10.61 -30.09
C PRO A 405 -11.89 -11.91 -29.86
N GLY A 406 -12.12 -12.56 -28.73
CA GLY A 406 -11.41 -13.80 -28.35
C GLY A 406 -10.13 -13.59 -27.54
N THR A 407 -9.78 -12.35 -27.17
CA THR A 407 -8.69 -12.08 -26.22
C THR A 407 -8.92 -12.88 -24.92
N PRO A 408 -7.94 -13.68 -24.45
CA PRO A 408 -8.08 -14.44 -23.21
C PRO A 408 -8.41 -13.53 -22.03
N ARG A 409 -9.25 -14.02 -21.11
CA ARG A 409 -9.68 -13.25 -19.93
C ARG A 409 -8.51 -12.73 -19.09
N GLU A 410 -7.44 -13.52 -18.96
CA GLU A 410 -6.25 -13.13 -18.20
C GLU A 410 -5.52 -11.96 -18.85
N GLU A 411 -5.42 -11.94 -20.18
CA GLU A 411 -4.84 -10.84 -20.94
C GLU A 411 -5.73 -9.59 -20.89
N LEU A 412 -7.06 -9.76 -20.94
CA LEU A 412 -8.01 -8.66 -20.72
C LEU A 412 -7.83 -8.07 -19.31
N LEU A 413 -7.78 -8.91 -18.26
CA LEU A 413 -7.55 -8.44 -16.90
C LEU A 413 -6.21 -7.71 -16.78
N ARG A 414 -5.13 -8.27 -17.33
CA ARG A 414 -3.81 -7.62 -17.34
C ARG A 414 -3.83 -6.24 -18.00
N ARG A 415 -4.56 -6.09 -19.12
CA ARG A 415 -4.74 -4.82 -19.84
C ARG A 415 -5.62 -3.84 -19.10
N VAL A 416 -6.76 -4.33 -18.57
CA VAL A 416 -7.64 -3.55 -17.70
C VAL A 416 -6.81 -2.79 -16.70
N GLY A 417 -5.77 -3.42 -16.17
CA GLY A 417 -4.88 -2.81 -15.23
C GLY A 417 -3.88 -1.77 -15.58
N GLN A 418 -3.65 -1.55 -16.85
CA GLN A 418 -2.66 -0.58 -17.28
C GLN A 418 -3.22 0.85 -17.19
N GLY A 419 -4.52 0.98 -16.97
CA GLY A 419 -5.20 2.25 -16.79
C GLY A 419 -6.66 2.18 -17.25
N PRO A 420 -7.34 3.33 -17.32
CA PRO A 420 -8.65 3.43 -17.93
C PRO A 420 -8.65 2.88 -19.36
N ALA A 421 -9.75 2.25 -19.81
CA ALA A 421 -9.86 1.68 -21.16
C ALA A 421 -9.56 2.74 -22.25
N PRO A 422 -8.79 2.43 -23.30
CA PRO A 422 -8.55 3.36 -24.39
C PRO A 422 -9.86 3.59 -25.16
N LEU A 423 -10.11 4.85 -25.55
CA LEU A 423 -11.27 5.25 -26.33
C LEU A 423 -10.78 5.61 -27.75
N PRO A 424 -11.15 4.86 -28.80
CA PRO A 424 -10.75 5.13 -30.17
C PRO A 424 -11.28 6.48 -30.66
N ALA A 425 -10.46 7.19 -31.44
CA ALA A 425 -10.81 8.51 -31.93
C ALA A 425 -12.12 8.49 -32.76
N GLY A 426 -13.07 9.32 -32.37
CA GLY A 426 -14.36 9.48 -33.05
C GLY A 426 -15.35 8.31 -32.92
N ASP A 427 -15.11 7.30 -32.08
CA ASP A 427 -16.04 6.17 -31.95
C ASP A 427 -17.31 6.55 -31.16
N ALA A 428 -18.42 6.80 -31.88
CA ALA A 428 -19.69 7.17 -31.29
C ALA A 428 -20.30 6.02 -30.45
N GLY A 429 -19.91 4.77 -30.72
CA GLY A 429 -20.43 3.60 -30.04
C GLY A 429 -20.00 3.47 -28.58
N GLN A 430 -18.89 4.12 -28.21
CA GLN A 430 -18.37 4.12 -26.84
C GLN A 430 -18.88 5.30 -26.00
N LEU A 431 -19.52 6.30 -26.62
CA LEU A 431 -19.95 7.52 -25.94
C LEU A 431 -20.98 7.25 -24.83
N MET A 432 -21.91 6.32 -25.04
CA MET A 432 -22.88 5.91 -24.02
C MET A 432 -22.19 5.30 -22.79
N ARG A 433 -21.18 4.47 -23.01
CA ARG A 433 -20.42 3.84 -21.93
C ARG A 433 -19.59 4.85 -21.16
N ALA A 434 -18.95 5.79 -21.87
CA ALA A 434 -18.26 6.91 -21.25
C ALA A 434 -19.23 7.77 -20.40
N GLU A 435 -20.43 8.07 -20.91
CA GLU A 435 -21.43 8.84 -20.15
C GLU A 435 -21.91 8.11 -18.89
N ILE A 436 -22.20 6.81 -18.96
CA ILE A 436 -22.56 6.00 -17.79
C ILE A 436 -21.42 6.03 -16.75
N GLY A 437 -20.17 5.96 -17.19
CA GLY A 437 -19.04 6.03 -16.26
C GLY A 437 -18.92 7.38 -15.55
N VAL A 438 -19.11 8.48 -16.29
CA VAL A 438 -19.17 9.85 -15.73
C VAL A 438 -20.34 10.01 -14.77
N GLU A 439 -21.49 9.45 -15.11
CA GLU A 439 -22.72 9.47 -14.31
C GLU A 439 -22.56 8.75 -12.97
N LEU A 440 -21.97 7.55 -12.97
CA LEU A 440 -21.71 6.77 -11.75
C LEU A 440 -20.68 7.46 -10.84
N ALA A 441 -19.60 8.00 -11.41
CA ALA A 441 -18.61 8.77 -10.67
C ALA A 441 -19.21 10.06 -10.07
N ALA A 442 -20.07 10.75 -10.82
CA ALA A 442 -20.77 11.94 -10.33
C ALA A 442 -21.68 11.62 -9.12
N LYS A 443 -22.41 10.50 -9.15
CA LYS A 443 -23.23 10.04 -8.02
C LYS A 443 -22.40 9.68 -6.79
N ALA A 444 -21.28 8.97 -6.99
CA ALA A 444 -20.38 8.60 -5.90
C ALA A 444 -19.84 9.85 -5.19
N ARG A 445 -19.35 10.83 -5.97
CA ARG A 445 -18.90 12.13 -5.44
C ARG A 445 -20.01 12.92 -4.76
N ALA A 446 -21.19 12.99 -5.37
CA ALA A 446 -22.33 13.68 -4.78
C ALA A 446 -22.68 13.09 -3.40
N LEU A 447 -22.70 11.75 -3.28
CA LEU A 447 -22.97 11.08 -2.02
C LEU A 447 -21.86 11.36 -0.98
N GLN A 448 -20.59 11.31 -1.37
CA GLN A 448 -19.48 11.67 -0.47
C GLN A 448 -19.55 13.13 -0.01
N ASP A 449 -19.76 14.06 -0.94
CA ASP A 449 -19.81 15.50 -0.67
C ASP A 449 -20.98 15.88 0.25
N VAL A 450 -22.15 15.24 0.06
CA VAL A 450 -23.34 15.46 0.91
C VAL A 450 -23.13 15.00 2.34
N TRP A 451 -22.45 13.87 2.55
CA TRP A 451 -22.23 13.30 3.89
C TRP A 451 -20.98 13.83 4.59
N THR A 452 -20.03 14.42 3.86
CA THR A 452 -18.78 14.96 4.41
C THR A 452 -19.00 15.84 5.66
N PRO A 453 -19.91 16.84 5.67
CA PRO A 453 -20.11 17.68 6.85
C PRO A 453 -20.49 16.88 8.10
N TRP A 454 -21.41 15.92 7.98
CA TRP A 454 -21.85 15.09 9.12
C TRP A 454 -20.72 14.21 9.65
N LEU A 455 -20.02 13.49 8.74
CA LEU A 455 -18.96 12.56 9.11
C LEU A 455 -17.81 13.26 9.84
N GLU A 456 -17.43 14.43 9.36
CA GLU A 456 -16.35 15.24 9.94
C GLU A 456 -16.77 15.85 11.28
N GLY A 457 -18.02 16.32 11.38
CA GLY A 457 -18.60 16.75 12.65
C GLY A 457 -18.62 15.64 13.69
N LEU A 458 -18.94 14.42 13.28
CA LEU A 458 -18.97 13.24 14.14
C LEU A 458 -17.56 12.81 14.57
N ALA A 459 -16.58 12.82 13.67
CA ALA A 459 -15.19 12.53 13.97
C ALA A 459 -14.58 13.55 14.94
N VAL A 460 -14.80 14.85 14.71
CA VAL A 460 -14.38 15.93 15.62
C VAL A 460 -15.05 15.80 16.99
N PHE A 461 -16.35 15.44 17.02
CA PHE A 461 -17.04 15.18 18.29
C PHE A 461 -16.44 13.98 19.03
N GLY A 462 -16.15 12.88 18.32
CA GLY A 462 -15.50 11.70 18.87
C GLY A 462 -14.14 11.99 19.49
N GLU A 463 -13.24 12.69 18.78
CA GLU A 463 -11.89 12.98 19.29
C GLU A 463 -11.87 14.01 20.44
N THR A 464 -12.90 14.86 20.57
CA THR A 464 -12.93 15.95 21.56
C THR A 464 -13.80 15.71 22.80
N ALA A 465 -14.83 14.88 22.67
CA ALA A 465 -15.88 14.74 23.69
C ALA A 465 -16.12 13.31 24.17
N ALA A 466 -15.69 12.28 23.42
CA ALA A 466 -15.88 10.89 23.80
C ALA A 466 -14.81 10.43 24.82
N ASP A 467 -14.93 10.92 26.05
CA ASP A 467 -14.08 10.49 27.17
C ASP A 467 -14.50 9.09 27.65
N PRO A 468 -13.68 8.04 27.45
CA PRO A 468 -14.05 6.69 27.86
C PRO A 468 -14.17 6.53 29.37
N ALA A 469 -13.52 7.39 30.18
CA ALA A 469 -13.65 7.34 31.64
C ALA A 469 -15.01 7.86 32.14
N ALA A 470 -15.78 8.56 31.29
CA ALA A 470 -17.09 9.10 31.60
C ALA A 470 -18.24 8.08 31.41
N ASP A 471 -17.98 6.93 30.77
CA ASP A 471 -18.92 5.80 30.67
C ASP A 471 -18.26 4.49 31.10
N PRO A 472 -18.13 4.24 32.41
CA PRO A 472 -17.49 3.01 32.91
C PRO A 472 -18.31 1.75 32.64
N SER A 473 -19.57 1.90 32.21
CA SER A 473 -20.46 0.78 31.91
C SER A 473 -20.29 0.27 30.49
N ARG A 474 -19.84 1.12 29.57
CA ARG A 474 -19.69 0.84 28.14
C ARG A 474 -18.54 1.63 27.54
N ILE A 475 -17.55 0.91 27.02
CA ILE A 475 -16.51 1.51 26.18
C ILE A 475 -17.05 1.64 24.75
N HIS A 476 -17.02 2.85 24.18
CA HIS A 476 -17.43 3.04 22.80
C HIS A 476 -16.44 2.36 21.83
N ARG A 477 -16.92 1.94 20.65
CA ARG A 477 -16.14 1.07 19.73
C ARG A 477 -14.77 1.64 19.32
N VAL A 478 -14.64 2.96 19.17
CA VAL A 478 -13.36 3.60 18.83
C VAL A 478 -12.37 3.46 19.99
N ALA A 479 -12.78 3.73 21.23
CA ALA A 479 -11.90 3.54 22.38
C ALA A 479 -11.56 2.07 22.60
N GLU A 480 -12.47 1.14 22.30
CA GLU A 480 -12.18 -0.29 22.35
C GLU A 480 -11.12 -0.70 21.32
N ALA A 481 -11.23 -0.21 20.07
CA ALA A 481 -10.22 -0.41 19.04
C ALA A 481 -8.87 0.24 19.41
N LEU A 482 -8.86 1.39 20.08
CA LEU A 482 -7.61 2.01 20.52
C LEU A 482 -7.01 1.32 21.75
N ARG A 483 -7.84 0.80 22.65
CA ARG A 483 -7.40 0.04 23.84
C ARG A 483 -6.56 -1.16 23.44
N GLY A 484 -6.99 -1.85 22.40
CA GLY A 484 -6.26 -3.00 21.88
C GLY A 484 -4.89 -2.66 21.28
N MET A 485 -4.51 -1.38 21.11
CA MET A 485 -3.13 -0.97 20.76
C MET A 485 -2.14 -1.18 21.90
N VAL A 486 -2.65 -1.43 23.11
CA VAL A 486 -1.88 -1.76 24.29
C VAL A 486 -2.12 -3.25 24.60
N ASP A 487 -1.12 -4.08 24.34
CA ASP A 487 -1.27 -5.53 24.52
C ASP A 487 -1.18 -5.87 26.02
N PHE A 488 -2.20 -6.54 26.55
CA PHE A 488 -2.25 -6.98 27.94
C PHE A 488 -1.82 -8.45 28.08
N MET A 489 -0.79 -8.67 28.89
CA MET A 489 -0.30 -9.99 29.29
C MET A 489 -0.43 -10.11 30.81
N ALA A 490 -1.31 -11.01 31.27
CA ALA A 490 -1.47 -11.26 32.70
C ALA A 490 -0.16 -11.78 33.30
N GLN A 491 0.22 -11.27 34.47
CA GLN A 491 1.42 -11.74 35.17
C GLN A 491 1.09 -12.92 36.09
N GLY A 492 1.79 -14.05 35.85
CA GLY A 492 1.75 -15.26 36.67
C GLY A 492 0.53 -16.16 36.47
N ASP A 493 0.57 -17.36 37.07
CA ASP A 493 -0.49 -18.38 37.03
C ASP A 493 -1.63 -18.07 38.02
N GLY A 494 -2.07 -16.81 38.07
CA GLY A 494 -3.12 -16.35 38.99
C GLY A 494 -4.46 -17.04 38.73
N THR A 495 -5.31 -17.10 39.75
CA THR A 495 -6.71 -17.50 39.59
C THR A 495 -7.43 -16.60 38.57
N ALA A 496 -8.51 -17.08 37.96
CA ALA A 496 -9.31 -16.30 37.01
C ALA A 496 -9.75 -14.93 37.56
N ALA A 497 -10.01 -14.84 38.87
CA ALA A 497 -10.34 -13.58 39.54
C ALA A 497 -9.15 -12.61 39.60
N GLN A 498 -7.94 -13.10 39.81
CA GLN A 498 -6.73 -12.28 39.80
C GLN A 498 -6.39 -11.79 38.40
N VAL A 499 -6.52 -12.65 37.38
CA VAL A 499 -6.36 -12.26 35.97
C VAL A 499 -7.37 -11.17 35.61
N ARG A 500 -8.65 -11.35 36.00
CA ARG A 500 -9.70 -10.34 35.77
C ARG A 500 -9.38 -9.01 36.45
N ALA A 501 -8.93 -9.03 37.71
CA ALA A 501 -8.54 -7.80 38.41
C ALA A 501 -7.37 -7.06 37.73
N GLN A 502 -6.41 -7.79 37.15
CA GLN A 502 -5.32 -7.19 36.37
C GLN A 502 -5.82 -6.59 35.06
N VAL A 503 -6.73 -7.27 34.35
CA VAL A 503 -7.39 -6.72 33.14
C VAL A 503 -8.13 -5.43 33.49
N ASP A 504 -8.94 -5.43 34.55
CA ASP A 504 -9.72 -4.26 34.95
C ASP A 504 -8.81 -3.07 35.33
N ALA A 505 -7.68 -3.33 36.00
CA ALA A 505 -6.70 -2.30 36.31
C ALA A 505 -6.05 -1.73 35.05
N HIS A 506 -5.76 -2.57 34.07
CA HIS A 506 -5.20 -2.16 32.78
C HIS A 506 -6.17 -1.29 31.97
N VAL A 507 -7.44 -1.71 31.91
CA VAL A 507 -8.51 -0.95 31.25
C VAL A 507 -8.61 0.45 31.86
N ARG A 508 -8.69 0.55 33.20
CA ARG A 508 -8.76 1.84 33.90
C ARG A 508 -7.54 2.73 33.62
N GLU A 509 -6.33 2.16 33.55
CA GLU A 509 -5.13 2.92 33.23
C GLU A 509 -5.22 3.55 31.83
N PHE A 510 -5.62 2.76 30.83
CA PHE A 510 -5.79 3.24 29.46
C PHE A 510 -6.85 4.34 29.38
N GLU A 511 -8.03 4.11 29.95
CA GLU A 511 -9.13 5.07 29.96
C GLU A 511 -8.75 6.41 30.61
N GLN A 512 -8.04 6.36 31.76
CA GLN A 512 -7.55 7.57 32.43
C GLN A 512 -6.53 8.34 31.57
N ARG A 513 -5.63 7.63 30.87
CA ARG A 513 -4.67 8.28 29.96
C ARG A 513 -5.38 8.91 28.76
N CYS A 514 -6.39 8.24 28.22
CA CYS A 514 -7.22 8.79 27.14
C CYS A 514 -7.97 10.05 27.60
N ALA A 515 -8.61 10.01 28.76
CA ALA A 515 -9.30 11.16 29.35
C ALA A 515 -8.36 12.38 29.51
N GLN A 516 -7.13 12.14 29.99
CA GLN A 516 -6.11 13.20 30.13
C GLN A 516 -5.64 13.74 28.77
N ALA A 517 -5.39 12.86 27.80
CA ALA A 517 -4.96 13.25 26.46
C ALA A 517 -6.04 14.10 25.75
N ILE A 518 -7.29 13.66 25.80
CA ILE A 518 -8.46 14.43 25.32
C ILE A 518 -8.51 15.78 26.05
N GLY A 519 -8.43 15.79 27.37
CA GLY A 519 -8.36 17.01 28.19
C GLY A 519 -7.30 18.02 27.73
N ARG A 520 -6.08 17.56 27.40
CA ARG A 520 -4.96 18.41 26.98
C ARG A 520 -5.04 18.85 25.51
N ARG A 521 -5.56 18.01 24.61
CA ARG A 521 -5.50 18.25 23.15
C ARG A 521 -6.77 18.83 22.56
N SER A 522 -7.95 18.57 23.13
CA SER A 522 -9.22 19.02 22.54
C SER A 522 -9.31 20.54 22.30
N PRO A 523 -8.82 21.44 23.18
CA PRO A 523 -8.85 22.89 22.93
C PRO A 523 -8.09 23.29 21.67
N MET A 524 -6.86 22.81 21.53
CA MET A 524 -6.01 23.08 20.37
C MET A 524 -6.60 22.46 19.10
N ARG A 525 -7.10 21.23 19.18
CA ARG A 525 -7.72 20.53 18.03
C ARG A 525 -8.98 21.22 17.56
N LEU A 526 -9.89 21.58 18.46
CA LEU A 526 -11.11 22.29 18.10
C LEU A 526 -10.77 23.68 17.54
N ASP A 527 -9.83 24.43 18.12
CA ASP A 527 -9.39 25.72 17.57
C ASP A 527 -8.83 25.57 16.14
N GLN A 528 -8.00 24.55 15.89
CA GLN A 528 -7.47 24.25 14.56
C GLN A 528 -8.59 23.98 13.55
N VAL A 529 -9.51 23.06 13.85
CA VAL A 529 -10.64 22.71 12.98
C VAL A 529 -11.51 23.93 12.68
N LEU A 530 -11.79 24.74 13.69
CA LEU A 530 -12.64 25.93 13.56
C LEU A 530 -11.98 27.06 12.76
N ARG A 531 -10.64 27.19 12.81
CA ARG A 531 -9.92 28.34 12.23
C ARG A 531 -9.20 28.06 10.92
N HIS A 532 -8.70 26.85 10.68
CA HIS A 532 -7.76 26.56 9.60
C HIS A 532 -8.32 25.63 8.51
N ASP A 533 -9.18 24.65 8.86
CA ASP A 533 -9.41 23.49 7.98
C ASP A 533 -10.76 23.45 7.23
N GLY A 534 -11.80 24.20 7.60
CA GLY A 534 -12.97 24.30 6.71
C GLY A 534 -14.27 24.78 7.35
N ARG A 535 -14.90 25.79 6.73
CA ARG A 535 -16.28 26.23 7.07
C ARG A 535 -17.28 25.05 7.16
N PRO A 536 -17.21 24.01 6.31
CA PRO A 536 -18.11 22.86 6.42
C PRO A 536 -17.91 21.99 7.66
N TYR A 537 -16.69 21.89 8.19
CA TYR A 537 -16.38 21.06 9.37
C TYR A 537 -16.95 21.65 10.64
N PHE A 538 -16.91 22.98 10.78
CA PHE A 538 -17.58 23.66 11.87
C PHE A 538 -19.10 23.47 11.82
N ALA A 539 -19.70 23.62 10.63
CA ALA A 539 -21.14 23.40 10.45
C ALA A 539 -21.55 21.95 10.80
N GLY A 540 -20.73 20.97 10.41
CA GLY A 540 -20.86 19.56 10.81
C GLY A 540 -20.84 19.36 12.31
N TYR A 541 -19.83 19.88 12.98
CA TYR A 541 -19.69 19.78 14.43
C TYR A 541 -20.89 20.38 15.16
N VAL A 542 -21.36 21.56 14.74
CA VAL A 542 -22.56 22.19 15.31
C VAL A 542 -23.81 21.35 15.08
N ALA A 543 -23.99 20.77 13.88
CA ALA A 543 -25.15 19.91 13.59
C ALA A 543 -25.21 18.68 14.51
N VAL A 544 -24.08 17.98 14.68
CA VAL A 544 -23.97 16.84 15.62
C VAL A 544 -24.32 17.29 17.05
N ARG A 545 -23.83 18.46 17.46
CA ARG A 545 -24.11 19.03 18.78
C ARG A 545 -25.56 19.45 18.98
N SER A 546 -26.24 19.94 17.93
CA SER A 546 -27.66 20.25 17.96
C SER A 546 -28.55 19.01 18.12
N VAL A 547 -28.18 17.88 17.50
CA VAL A 547 -28.83 16.58 17.71
C VAL A 547 -28.68 16.13 19.17
N LEU A 548 -27.45 16.17 19.71
CA LEU A 548 -27.17 15.84 21.10
C LEU A 548 -27.96 16.71 22.09
N ALA A 549 -27.99 18.03 21.86
CA ALA A 549 -28.74 18.96 22.70
C ALA A 549 -30.26 18.66 22.66
N SER A 550 -30.79 18.19 21.52
CA SER A 550 -32.17 17.69 21.43
C SER A 550 -32.38 16.45 22.28
N TRP A 551 -31.50 15.45 22.17
CA TRP A 551 -31.58 14.22 22.97
C TRP A 551 -31.50 14.48 24.48
N ARG A 552 -30.62 15.38 24.92
CA ARG A 552 -30.53 15.80 26.32
C ARG A 552 -31.83 16.43 26.82
N ARG A 553 -32.47 17.25 25.98
CA ARG A 553 -33.79 17.81 26.28
C ARG A 553 -34.86 16.71 26.38
N THR A 554 -34.86 15.75 25.44
CA THR A 554 -35.83 14.66 25.38
C THR A 554 -35.70 13.69 26.56
N LEU A 555 -34.49 13.32 26.94
CA LEU A 555 -34.22 12.43 28.08
C LEU A 555 -34.52 13.09 29.43
N GLY A 556 -34.30 14.40 29.55
CA GLY A 556 -34.39 15.11 30.83
C GLY A 556 -33.34 14.70 31.87
N THR A 557 -32.39 13.83 31.49
CA THR A 557 -31.26 13.38 32.31
C THR A 557 -29.93 13.67 31.60
N PRO A 558 -28.80 13.73 32.32
CA PRO A 558 -27.49 14.00 31.70
C PRO A 558 -27.10 12.86 30.74
N LEU A 559 -26.94 13.19 29.46
CA LEU A 559 -26.32 12.32 28.45
C LEU A 559 -24.87 12.77 28.23
N HIS A 560 -23.91 11.92 28.57
CA HIS A 560 -22.49 12.22 28.46
C HIS A 560 -21.97 12.11 27.02
N GLY A 561 -20.84 12.79 26.74
CA GLY A 561 -20.23 12.82 25.41
C GLY A 561 -19.91 11.43 24.83
N ALA A 562 -19.34 10.52 25.63
CA ALA A 562 -19.02 9.16 25.18
C ALA A 562 -20.26 8.33 24.82
N GLN A 563 -21.30 8.40 25.65
CA GLN A 563 -22.60 7.76 25.41
C GLN A 563 -23.26 8.29 24.12
N ALA A 564 -23.28 9.61 23.97
CA ALA A 564 -23.81 10.27 22.78
C ALA A 564 -23.03 9.86 21.53
N PHE A 565 -21.70 9.82 21.61
CA PHE A 565 -20.85 9.46 20.50
C PHE A 565 -21.10 8.03 20.02
N ASP A 566 -21.19 7.06 20.94
CA ASP A 566 -21.45 5.67 20.58
C ASP A 566 -22.83 5.51 19.91
N LEU A 567 -23.85 6.19 20.42
CA LEU A 567 -25.19 6.20 19.81
C LEU A 567 -25.19 6.87 18.42
N LEU A 568 -24.54 8.02 18.26
CA LEU A 568 -24.42 8.73 16.98
C LEU A 568 -23.66 7.90 15.94
N LEU A 569 -22.58 7.24 16.34
CA LEU A 569 -21.81 6.36 15.48
C LEU A 569 -22.64 5.12 15.10
N HIS A 570 -23.35 4.52 16.05
CA HIS A 570 -24.24 3.40 15.81
C HIS A 570 -25.36 3.77 14.82
N ALA A 571 -26.00 4.93 15.00
CA ALA A 571 -27.00 5.46 14.08
C ALA A 571 -26.43 5.70 12.69
N THR A 572 -25.29 6.39 12.58
CA THR A 572 -24.63 6.68 11.29
C THR A 572 -24.33 5.41 10.50
N ARG A 573 -23.92 4.33 11.19
CA ARG A 573 -23.63 3.03 10.55
C ARG A 573 -24.89 2.30 10.09
N PHE A 574 -25.91 2.25 10.93
CA PHE A 574 -26.98 1.27 10.77
C PHE A 574 -28.35 1.86 10.43
N SER A 575 -28.60 3.16 10.63
CA SER A 575 -29.89 3.81 10.32
C SER A 575 -29.88 4.65 9.04
N THR A 576 -28.77 4.70 8.30
CA THR A 576 -28.61 5.53 7.09
C THR A 576 -29.21 4.92 5.82
N SER A 577 -29.69 3.68 5.85
CA SER A 577 -30.33 3.01 4.72
C SER A 577 -31.42 3.84 4.01
N PRO A 578 -32.45 4.40 4.70
CA PRO A 578 -33.45 5.25 4.07
C PRO A 578 -32.91 6.61 3.58
N ALA A 579 -31.73 7.01 4.05
CA ALA A 579 -31.07 8.25 3.66
C ALA A 579 -30.22 8.10 2.37
N ILE A 580 -30.14 6.90 1.80
CA ILE A 580 -29.52 6.63 0.51
C ILE A 580 -30.61 6.67 -0.59
N PRO A 581 -30.58 7.65 -1.51
CA PRO A 581 -31.54 7.70 -2.61
C PRO A 581 -31.44 6.49 -3.53
N ASP A 582 -32.44 6.31 -4.37
CA ASP A 582 -32.37 5.34 -5.46
C ASP A 582 -31.16 5.64 -6.37
N LEU A 583 -30.26 4.67 -6.50
CA LEU A 583 -29.03 4.83 -7.29
C LEU A 583 -29.30 4.89 -8.80
N ALA A 584 -30.52 4.55 -9.24
CA ALA A 584 -30.93 4.65 -10.63
C ALA A 584 -31.22 6.09 -11.09
N LEU A 585 -31.53 7.00 -10.16
CA LEU A 585 -31.86 8.41 -10.46
C LEU A 585 -30.75 9.11 -11.23
N PRO A 586 -31.02 10.01 -12.19
CA PRO A 586 -29.99 10.80 -12.85
C PRO A 586 -29.19 11.65 -11.85
N SER A 587 -27.89 11.85 -12.07
CA SER A 587 -26.91 12.41 -11.11
C SER A 587 -27.33 13.77 -10.53
N GLU A 588 -27.92 14.65 -11.34
CA GLU A 588 -28.45 15.95 -10.90
C GLU A 588 -29.68 15.82 -9.97
N THR A 589 -30.55 14.84 -10.23
CA THR A 589 -31.70 14.53 -9.38
C THR A 589 -31.25 13.78 -8.13
N PHE A 590 -30.29 12.85 -8.29
CA PHE A 590 -29.67 12.10 -7.22
C PHE A 590 -29.00 13.01 -6.20
N GLU A 591 -28.22 14.02 -6.62
CA GLU A 591 -27.56 14.95 -5.70
C GLU A 591 -28.59 15.71 -4.83
N ARG A 592 -29.67 16.19 -5.44
CA ARG A 592 -30.76 16.87 -4.71
C ARG A 592 -31.47 15.92 -3.76
N ALA A 593 -31.77 14.71 -4.21
CA ALA A 593 -32.39 13.67 -3.40
C ALA A 593 -31.50 13.25 -2.22
N ALA A 594 -30.20 13.08 -2.43
CA ALA A 594 -29.23 12.74 -1.38
C ALA A 594 -29.18 13.83 -0.30
N ARG A 595 -29.16 15.10 -0.72
CA ARG A 595 -29.16 16.23 0.20
C ARG A 595 -30.44 16.31 1.03
N HIS A 596 -31.60 16.08 0.39
CA HIS A 596 -32.89 16.07 1.07
C HIS A 596 -33.00 14.90 2.04
N ALA A 597 -32.63 13.70 1.60
CA ALA A 597 -32.67 12.48 2.41
C ALA A 597 -31.72 12.57 3.64
N MET A 598 -30.53 13.14 3.47
CA MET A 598 -29.63 13.43 4.59
C MET A 598 -30.25 14.45 5.56
N ALA A 599 -30.85 15.53 5.05
CA ALA A 599 -31.50 16.55 5.86
C ALA A 599 -32.71 15.99 6.66
N ASP A 600 -33.49 15.11 6.06
CA ASP A 600 -34.60 14.43 6.74
C ASP A 600 -34.08 13.40 7.75
N TRP A 601 -33.00 12.71 7.44
CA TRP A 601 -32.37 11.77 8.37
C TRP A 601 -31.84 12.46 9.62
N VAL A 602 -31.09 13.57 9.50
CA VAL A 602 -30.60 14.30 10.68
C VAL A 602 -31.74 14.87 11.53
N ARG A 603 -32.85 15.30 10.89
CA ARG A 603 -34.05 15.77 11.59
C ARG A 603 -34.69 14.62 12.39
N GLY A 604 -34.96 13.50 11.74
CA GLY A 604 -35.53 12.34 12.41
C GLY A 604 -34.63 11.77 13.51
N LEU A 605 -33.30 11.86 13.33
CA LEU A 605 -32.35 11.50 14.36
C LEU A 605 -32.45 12.44 15.58
N ALA A 606 -32.64 13.74 15.38
CA ALA A 606 -32.83 14.70 16.48
C ALA A 606 -34.16 14.51 17.24
N ASP A 607 -35.16 13.92 16.58
CA ASP A 607 -36.51 13.67 17.11
C ASP A 607 -36.68 12.27 17.73
N VAL A 608 -35.59 11.51 17.90
CA VAL A 608 -35.62 10.19 18.55
C VAL A 608 -36.19 10.29 19.98
N GLY A 609 -37.15 9.43 20.29
CA GLY A 609 -37.88 9.40 21.56
C GLY A 609 -37.04 8.97 22.76
N ALA A 610 -37.47 9.39 23.96
CA ALA A 610 -36.77 9.10 25.21
C ALA A 610 -36.67 7.59 25.51
N ASP A 611 -37.66 6.81 25.09
CA ASP A 611 -37.71 5.35 25.22
C ASP A 611 -36.62 4.65 24.37
N VAL A 612 -36.42 5.11 23.13
CA VAL A 612 -35.37 4.61 22.24
C VAL A 612 -33.98 4.95 22.79
N LEU A 613 -33.80 6.18 23.25
CA LEU A 613 -32.55 6.62 23.87
C LEU A 613 -32.27 5.82 25.16
N ALA A 614 -33.27 5.63 26.02
CA ALA A 614 -33.15 4.85 27.25
C ALA A 614 -32.86 3.36 26.97
N LEU A 615 -33.48 2.78 25.94
CA LEU A 615 -33.20 1.41 25.51
C LEU A 615 -31.74 1.25 25.09
N PHE A 616 -31.21 2.21 24.31
CA PHE A 616 -29.80 2.16 23.95
C PHE A 616 -28.93 2.25 25.19
N LEU A 617 -29.21 3.15 26.14
CA LEU A 617 -28.37 3.40 27.32
C LEU A 617 -28.49 2.35 28.44
N ALA A 618 -29.47 1.44 28.37
CA ALA A 618 -29.68 0.41 29.40
C ALA A 618 -28.45 -0.51 29.55
N PRO A 619 -28.02 -0.92 30.75
CA PRO A 619 -26.83 -1.78 30.91
C PRO A 619 -26.95 -3.05 30.05
N SER A 620 -25.93 -3.35 29.24
CA SER A 620 -25.86 -4.64 28.53
C SER A 620 -25.40 -5.72 29.51
N SER A 621 -25.95 -6.93 29.43
CA SER A 621 -25.41 -8.03 30.25
C SER A 621 -23.94 -8.31 29.85
N PRO A 622 -23.03 -8.59 30.80
CA PRO A 622 -21.64 -8.97 30.49
C PRO A 622 -21.55 -10.19 29.57
N ASP A 623 -22.57 -11.05 29.60
CA ASP A 623 -22.65 -12.28 28.80
C ASP A 623 -23.28 -12.05 27.41
N GLU A 624 -23.85 -10.86 27.14
CA GLU A 624 -24.61 -10.59 25.90
C GLU A 624 -23.77 -10.07 24.73
N GLY A 625 -22.44 -9.93 24.90
CA GLY A 625 -21.54 -9.65 23.77
C GLY A 625 -21.95 -8.42 22.95
N GLY A 626 -22.22 -7.29 23.62
CA GLY A 626 -22.68 -6.05 22.98
C GLY A 626 -24.12 -6.17 22.46
N SER A 627 -25.02 -5.31 22.93
CA SER A 627 -26.42 -5.35 22.50
C SER A 627 -26.52 -5.27 20.96
N THR A 628 -27.07 -6.31 20.33
CA THR A 628 -27.30 -6.41 18.88
C THR A 628 -28.50 -5.57 18.43
N LEU A 629 -28.61 -4.35 18.94
CA LEU A 629 -29.73 -3.46 18.63
C LEU A 629 -29.75 -3.16 17.13
N VAL A 630 -30.94 -3.26 16.54
CA VAL A 630 -31.16 -2.96 15.12
C VAL A 630 -32.01 -1.71 15.03
N TRP A 631 -31.63 -0.82 14.10
CA TRP A 631 -32.46 0.33 13.73
C TRP A 631 -33.53 -0.09 12.74
N GLU A 632 -34.77 0.29 13.02
CA GLU A 632 -35.88 0.27 12.07
C GLU A 632 -36.46 1.68 11.99
N GLY A 633 -36.07 2.41 10.94
CA GLY A 633 -36.26 3.86 10.92
C GLY A 633 -35.50 4.52 12.07
N PHE A 634 -36.22 5.26 12.91
CA PHE A 634 -35.66 5.94 14.09
C PHE A 634 -36.00 5.22 15.42
N ALA A 635 -36.47 3.97 15.35
CA ALA A 635 -36.67 3.11 16.51
C ALA A 635 -35.51 2.11 16.67
N LEU A 636 -35.19 1.78 17.92
CA LEU A 636 -34.27 0.68 18.24
C LEU A 636 -35.08 -0.51 18.76
N ARG A 637 -34.70 -1.72 18.31
CA ARG A 637 -35.23 -2.96 18.87
C ARG A 637 -34.14 -4.01 19.01
N ALA A 638 -34.34 -4.92 19.96
CA ALA A 638 -33.58 -6.16 20.01
C ALA A 638 -34.00 -7.08 18.84
N PRO A 639 -33.09 -7.90 18.29
CA PRO A 639 -33.44 -8.92 17.33
C PRO A 639 -34.32 -9.99 18.00
N ALA A 640 -35.39 -10.39 17.33
CA ALA A 640 -36.32 -11.41 17.80
C ALA A 640 -35.90 -12.80 17.28
N PRO A 641 -36.24 -13.90 17.99
CA PRO A 641 -36.06 -15.25 17.47
C PRO A 641 -36.79 -15.43 16.13
N GLY A 642 -36.05 -15.74 15.06
CA GLY A 642 -36.59 -15.89 13.70
C GLY A 642 -36.46 -14.65 12.80
N ASP A 643 -35.91 -13.53 13.30
CA ASP A 643 -35.42 -12.47 12.41
C ASP A 643 -34.39 -13.05 11.44
N ALA A 644 -34.48 -12.67 10.16
CA ALA A 644 -33.40 -12.94 9.21
C ALA A 644 -32.09 -12.41 9.80
N PRO A 645 -30.99 -13.21 9.78
CA PRO A 645 -29.68 -12.74 10.19
C PRO A 645 -29.37 -11.38 9.59
N VAL A 646 -28.74 -10.48 10.35
CA VAL A 646 -28.39 -9.13 9.89
C VAL A 646 -27.66 -9.16 8.55
N GLY A 647 -26.80 -10.17 8.34
CA GLY A 647 -26.10 -10.40 7.07
C GLY A 647 -27.02 -10.70 5.88
N GLU A 648 -28.15 -11.40 6.07
CA GLU A 648 -29.11 -11.64 4.98
C GLU A 648 -29.87 -10.38 4.57
N LYS A 649 -30.29 -9.56 5.56
CA LYS A 649 -30.91 -8.25 5.29
C LYS A 649 -29.94 -7.32 4.56
N GLN A 650 -28.68 -7.31 4.97
CA GLN A 650 -27.62 -6.55 4.32
C GLN A 650 -27.36 -7.03 2.89
N ALA A 651 -27.27 -8.35 2.66
CA ALA A 651 -27.08 -8.91 1.32
C ALA A 651 -28.25 -8.59 0.38
N ALA A 652 -29.50 -8.65 0.86
CA ALA A 652 -30.68 -8.26 0.09
C ALA A 652 -30.66 -6.76 -0.27
N TRP A 653 -30.25 -5.91 0.67
CA TRP A 653 -30.10 -4.48 0.43
C TRP A 653 -28.98 -4.18 -0.58
N ILE A 654 -27.82 -4.84 -0.46
CA ILE A 654 -26.71 -4.73 -1.41
C ILE A 654 -27.16 -5.10 -2.82
N ARG A 655 -27.92 -6.21 -2.96
CA ARG A 655 -28.50 -6.65 -4.24
C ARG A 655 -29.41 -5.59 -4.86
N ASP A 656 -30.30 -5.00 -4.08
CA ASP A 656 -31.17 -3.91 -4.53
C ASP A 656 -30.36 -2.70 -5.01
N ARG A 657 -29.39 -2.24 -4.21
CA ARG A 657 -28.53 -1.11 -4.57
C ARG A 657 -27.67 -1.38 -5.81
N MET A 658 -27.10 -2.57 -5.92
CA MET A 658 -26.32 -2.96 -7.10
C MET A 658 -27.20 -2.95 -8.36
N THR A 659 -28.43 -3.47 -8.25
CA THR A 659 -29.42 -3.44 -9.34
C THR A 659 -29.70 -2.00 -9.77
N GLN A 660 -29.91 -1.08 -8.83
CA GLN A 660 -30.16 0.33 -9.10
C GLN A 660 -28.92 1.05 -9.69
N ALA A 661 -27.73 0.78 -9.17
CA ALA A 661 -26.49 1.36 -9.69
C ALA A 661 -26.26 0.93 -11.14
N LEU A 662 -26.44 -0.36 -11.44
CA LEU A 662 -26.43 -0.85 -12.81
C LEU A 662 -27.55 -0.17 -13.61
N ALA A 663 -28.76 0.02 -13.08
CA ALA A 663 -29.89 0.72 -13.72
C ALA A 663 -29.62 2.19 -14.13
N SER A 664 -28.53 2.81 -13.66
CA SER A 664 -28.16 4.20 -13.98
C SER A 664 -28.23 4.54 -15.48
N TRP A 665 -28.79 5.70 -15.79
CA TRP A 665 -28.93 6.29 -17.14
C TRP A 665 -29.90 5.54 -18.09
N ASN A 666 -30.77 4.67 -17.56
CA ASN A 666 -31.77 3.92 -18.32
C ASN A 666 -33.22 4.21 -17.87
N THR A 667 -33.48 5.35 -17.25
CA THR A 667 -34.83 5.73 -16.80
C THR A 667 -35.68 6.35 -17.93
N PRO A 668 -37.01 6.46 -17.77
CA PRO A 668 -37.87 7.19 -18.71
C PRO A 668 -37.48 8.67 -18.89
N GLU A 669 -36.95 9.30 -17.84
CA GLU A 669 -36.48 10.70 -17.86
C GLU A 669 -35.22 10.83 -18.72
N ASP A 670 -34.34 9.83 -18.68
CA ASP A 670 -33.17 9.77 -19.56
C ASP A 670 -33.60 9.60 -21.02
N ALA A 671 -34.65 8.81 -21.29
CA ALA A 671 -35.20 8.67 -22.64
C ALA A 671 -35.75 10.00 -23.18
N GLN A 672 -36.42 10.80 -22.35
CA GLN A 672 -36.86 12.14 -22.74
C GLN A 672 -35.69 13.07 -23.04
N THR A 673 -34.63 13.00 -22.22
CA THR A 673 -33.40 13.77 -22.42
C THR A 673 -32.72 13.41 -23.74
N ARG A 674 -32.64 12.11 -24.07
CA ARG A 674 -32.10 11.62 -25.35
C ARG A 674 -32.94 12.07 -26.54
N ALA A 675 -34.27 11.98 -26.43
CA ALA A 675 -35.19 12.40 -27.47
C ALA A 675 -35.02 13.90 -27.83
N ALA A 676 -34.64 14.74 -26.86
CA ALA A 676 -34.38 16.16 -27.07
C ALA A 676 -33.13 16.46 -27.91
N TRP A 677 -32.22 15.48 -28.11
CA TRP A 677 -31.03 15.66 -28.97
C TRP A 677 -31.39 15.65 -30.46
N GLY A 678 -32.50 14.99 -30.82
CA GLY A 678 -32.95 14.85 -32.21
C GLY A 678 -32.00 14.03 -33.10
N GLY A 679 -32.43 13.82 -34.34
CA GLY A 679 -31.61 13.25 -35.42
C GLY A 679 -30.99 11.88 -35.12
N SER A 680 -29.78 11.66 -35.63
CA SER A 680 -28.99 10.43 -35.47
C SER A 680 -28.50 10.21 -34.04
N CYS A 681 -28.25 11.28 -33.28
CA CYS A 681 -27.87 11.22 -31.86
C CYS A 681 -28.90 10.46 -31.02
N ALA A 682 -30.17 10.88 -31.09
CA ALA A 682 -31.25 10.27 -30.32
C ALA A 682 -31.45 8.79 -30.70
N ALA A 683 -31.47 8.49 -32.00
CA ALA A 683 -31.65 7.13 -32.50
C ALA A 683 -30.53 6.18 -32.05
N LEU A 684 -29.28 6.64 -32.10
CA LEU A 684 -28.13 5.86 -31.66
C LEU A 684 -28.17 5.60 -30.14
N ALA A 685 -28.45 6.65 -29.36
CA ALA A 685 -28.51 6.56 -27.91
C ALA A 685 -29.64 5.62 -27.44
N ASP A 686 -30.81 5.65 -28.08
CA ASP A 686 -31.92 4.75 -27.77
C ASP A 686 -31.62 3.30 -28.19
N SER A 687 -30.95 3.09 -29.32
CA SER A 687 -30.49 1.76 -29.73
C SER A 687 -29.55 1.14 -28.70
N TYR A 688 -28.57 1.91 -28.21
CA TYR A 688 -27.68 1.48 -27.14
C TYR A 688 -28.43 1.20 -25.84
N ALA A 689 -29.35 2.08 -25.43
CA ALA A 689 -30.15 1.86 -24.21
C ALA A 689 -30.97 0.57 -24.29
N MET A 690 -31.57 0.28 -25.45
CA MET A 690 -32.29 -0.98 -25.71
C MET A 690 -31.37 -2.20 -25.64
N ALA A 691 -30.19 -2.13 -26.27
CA ALA A 691 -29.19 -3.20 -26.23
C ALA A 691 -28.71 -3.47 -24.80
N MET A 692 -28.49 -2.41 -24.02
CA MET A 692 -28.12 -2.50 -22.60
C MET A 692 -29.21 -3.16 -21.76
N ALA A 693 -30.47 -2.75 -21.94
CA ALA A 693 -31.60 -3.34 -21.24
C ALA A 693 -31.78 -4.84 -21.61
N ALA A 694 -31.53 -5.21 -22.86
CA ALA A 694 -31.54 -6.61 -23.29
C ALA A 694 -30.38 -7.41 -22.68
N TYR A 695 -29.16 -6.87 -22.70
CA TYR A 695 -27.98 -7.49 -22.09
C TYR A 695 -28.19 -7.78 -20.61
N ARG A 696 -28.78 -6.85 -19.86
CA ARG A 696 -29.03 -7.02 -18.41
C ARG A 696 -29.97 -8.17 -18.07
N ARG A 697 -30.86 -8.55 -18.99
CA ARG A 697 -31.74 -9.72 -18.82
C ARG A 697 -31.07 -11.04 -19.24
N SER A 698 -29.86 -10.99 -19.78
CA SER A 698 -29.12 -12.19 -20.19
C SER A 698 -28.51 -12.92 -18.99
N ALA A 699 -28.39 -14.24 -19.08
CA ALA A 699 -27.77 -15.05 -18.02
C ALA A 699 -26.34 -14.60 -17.66
N PRO A 700 -25.46 -14.20 -18.60
CA PRO A 700 -24.15 -13.65 -18.27
C PRO A 700 -24.21 -12.38 -17.41
N ALA A 701 -25.16 -11.48 -17.67
CA ALA A 701 -25.30 -10.25 -16.87
C ALA A 701 -25.81 -10.55 -15.45
N VAL A 702 -26.72 -11.51 -15.29
CA VAL A 702 -27.18 -11.96 -13.97
C VAL A 702 -26.04 -12.58 -13.16
N ALA A 703 -25.22 -13.43 -13.79
CA ALA A 703 -24.05 -14.03 -13.14
C ALA A 703 -23.00 -12.97 -12.76
N MET A 704 -22.79 -11.96 -13.61
CA MET A 704 -21.90 -10.85 -13.30
C MET A 704 -22.43 -10.03 -12.11
N GLN A 705 -23.73 -9.73 -12.09
CA GLN A 705 -24.35 -9.01 -10.98
C GLN A 705 -24.16 -9.75 -9.65
N GLN A 706 -24.42 -11.07 -9.61
CA GLN A 706 -24.18 -11.88 -8.41
C GLN A 706 -22.72 -11.82 -7.93
N ARG A 707 -21.77 -11.83 -8.87
CA ARG A 707 -20.35 -11.65 -8.53
C ARG A 707 -20.06 -10.25 -7.96
N LEU A 708 -20.65 -9.21 -8.53
CA LEU A 708 -20.50 -7.84 -8.01
C LEU A 708 -21.08 -7.73 -6.60
N GLU A 709 -22.23 -8.36 -6.33
CA GLU A 709 -22.83 -8.42 -4.98
C GLU A 709 -21.85 -9.04 -3.96
N THR A 710 -21.24 -10.19 -4.29
CA THR A 710 -20.22 -10.81 -3.44
C THR A 710 -19.01 -9.89 -3.23
N LEU A 711 -18.56 -9.21 -4.29
CA LEU A 711 -17.45 -8.26 -4.19
C LEU A 711 -17.77 -7.05 -3.30
N VAL A 712 -19.03 -6.59 -3.23
CA VAL A 712 -19.42 -5.53 -2.27
C VAL A 712 -19.18 -6.00 -0.85
N ASP A 713 -19.64 -7.21 -0.51
CA ASP A 713 -19.54 -7.77 0.84
C ASP A 713 -18.08 -8.03 1.24
N GLU A 714 -17.28 -8.61 0.32
CA GLU A 714 -15.84 -8.79 0.51
C GLU A 714 -15.12 -7.44 0.73
N ARG A 715 -15.51 -6.39 0.00
CA ARG A 715 -14.92 -5.04 0.15
C ARG A 715 -15.31 -4.40 1.47
N ILE A 716 -16.57 -4.54 1.90
CA ILE A 716 -16.99 -4.05 3.21
C ILE A 716 -16.21 -4.74 4.31
N THR A 717 -16.10 -6.07 4.22
CA THR A 717 -15.37 -6.90 5.19
C THR A 717 -13.88 -6.53 5.22
N MET A 718 -13.23 -6.40 4.06
CA MET A 718 -11.83 -5.96 3.96
C MET A 718 -11.60 -4.55 4.50
N GLY A 719 -12.55 -3.64 4.34
CA GLY A 719 -12.46 -2.32 4.93
C GLY A 719 -12.58 -2.31 6.46
N GLY A 720 -13.22 -3.35 7.02
CA GLY A 720 -13.22 -3.64 8.46
C GLY A 720 -11.89 -4.17 8.99
N LEU A 721 -11.00 -4.65 8.11
CA LEU A 721 -9.63 -5.06 8.43
C LEU A 721 -8.69 -3.87 8.24
N LEU A 722 -8.57 -3.05 9.27
CA LEU A 722 -7.87 -1.77 9.24
C LEU A 722 -6.37 -1.93 9.53
N PRO A 723 -5.47 -1.76 8.55
CA PRO A 723 -4.03 -1.72 8.82
C PRO A 723 -3.71 -0.41 9.54
N ILE A 724 -2.98 -0.49 10.65
CA ILE A 724 -2.64 0.71 11.45
C ILE A 724 -1.14 0.94 11.53
N GLY A 725 -0.33 -0.11 11.49
CA GLY A 725 1.11 0.05 11.51
C GLY A 725 1.81 -1.02 10.69
N ARG A 726 2.97 -0.69 10.11
CA ARG A 726 3.80 -1.62 9.36
C ARG A 726 5.28 -1.35 9.62
N THR A 727 6.09 -2.39 9.72
CA THR A 727 7.55 -2.28 9.83
C THR A 727 8.25 -3.45 9.13
N ASP A 728 9.45 -3.22 8.62
CA ASP A 728 10.36 -4.29 8.18
C ASP A 728 11.25 -4.66 9.39
N ALA A 729 10.81 -5.65 10.16
CA ALA A 729 11.41 -6.08 11.42
C ALA A 729 12.61 -7.01 11.20
N SER A 730 13.69 -6.80 11.92
CA SER A 730 14.76 -7.79 12.07
C SER A 730 14.21 -9.05 12.73
N PHE A 731 14.66 -10.23 12.31
CA PHE A 731 14.17 -11.49 12.85
C PHE A 731 15.29 -12.49 13.13
N HIS A 732 15.02 -13.39 14.08
CA HIS A 732 15.80 -14.59 14.40
C HIS A 732 14.87 -15.78 14.52
N LEU A 733 15.25 -16.90 13.92
CA LEU A 733 14.50 -18.14 13.88
C LEU A 733 15.36 -19.28 14.40
N VAL A 734 14.85 -20.03 15.37
CA VAL A 734 15.48 -21.25 15.88
C VAL A 734 14.60 -22.45 15.58
N VAL A 735 15.09 -23.33 14.70
CA VAL A 735 14.43 -24.57 14.32
C VAL A 735 14.97 -25.70 15.17
N ASP A 736 14.13 -26.23 16.05
CA ASP A 736 14.44 -27.43 16.81
C ASP A 736 13.89 -28.66 16.06
N PRO A 737 14.75 -29.54 15.52
CA PRO A 737 14.30 -30.68 14.72
C PRO A 737 13.54 -31.72 15.55
N ASP A 738 13.67 -31.69 16.88
CA ASP A 738 13.02 -32.62 17.80
C ASP A 738 11.71 -32.04 18.39
N ALA A 739 11.37 -30.78 18.08
CA ALA A 739 10.18 -30.09 18.58
C ALA A 739 9.10 -29.94 17.50
N ALA A 740 7.84 -29.85 17.94
CA ALA A 740 6.71 -29.56 17.05
C ALA A 740 6.66 -28.08 16.60
N GLU A 741 7.34 -27.20 17.34
CA GLU A 741 7.36 -25.76 17.13
C GLU A 741 8.79 -25.23 17.13
N ALA A 742 9.03 -24.21 16.32
CA ALA A 742 10.25 -23.42 16.29
C ALA A 742 10.02 -22.06 16.97
N ALA A 743 11.09 -21.37 17.36
CA ALA A 743 11.00 -20.05 17.99
C ALA A 743 11.33 -18.94 16.98
N LEU A 744 10.37 -18.06 16.69
CA LEU A 744 10.58 -16.84 15.92
C LEU A 744 10.63 -15.64 16.86
N THR A 745 11.71 -14.87 16.76
CA THR A 745 11.90 -13.61 17.47
C THR A 745 11.91 -12.47 16.46
N LEU A 746 11.18 -11.39 16.74
CA LEU A 746 11.05 -10.21 15.89
C LEU A 746 11.39 -8.96 16.69
N GLN A 747 12.23 -8.08 16.14
CA GLN A 747 12.46 -6.74 16.67
C GLN A 747 11.50 -5.77 15.99
N LEU A 748 10.43 -5.41 16.69
CA LEU A 748 9.39 -4.52 16.20
C LEU A 748 9.73 -3.08 16.58
N ARG A 749 9.96 -2.23 15.57
CA ARG A 749 9.90 -0.78 15.78
C ARG A 749 8.47 -0.38 16.12
N THR A 750 8.29 0.44 17.14
CA THR A 750 6.96 0.83 17.63
C THR A 750 6.65 2.30 17.39
N THR A 751 7.59 3.22 17.66
CA THR A 751 7.53 4.66 17.30
C THR A 751 8.91 5.32 17.24
N ASP A 752 8.95 6.62 16.93
CA ASP A 752 10.16 7.43 16.83
C ASP A 752 10.93 7.52 18.16
N ALA A 753 10.26 7.75 19.29
CA ALA A 753 10.91 7.87 20.61
C ALA A 753 9.96 7.64 21.80
N HIS A 754 10.50 7.04 22.88
CA HIS A 754 9.83 6.99 24.18
C HIS A 754 9.94 8.32 24.93
N VAL A 755 8.83 8.75 25.56
CA VAL A 755 8.76 9.99 26.35
C VAL A 755 9.73 10.00 27.53
N GLU A 756 9.93 8.84 28.18
CA GLU A 756 10.73 8.73 29.40
C GLU A 756 12.24 8.69 29.13
N THR A 757 12.65 8.02 28.05
CA THR A 757 14.07 7.75 27.78
C THR A 757 14.65 8.60 26.66
N GLY A 758 13.80 9.20 25.82
CA GLY A 758 14.21 9.87 24.58
C GLY A 758 14.85 8.93 23.56
N ARG A 759 14.92 7.62 23.84
CA ARG A 759 15.53 6.62 22.96
C ARG A 759 14.52 6.08 21.95
N PRO A 760 14.99 5.53 20.82
CA PRO A 760 14.13 4.89 19.83
C PRO A 760 13.29 3.76 20.43
N SER A 761 12.06 3.64 19.93
CA SER A 761 11.05 2.74 20.49
C SER A 761 11.07 1.41 19.73
N SER A 762 11.60 0.37 20.37
CA SER A 762 11.61 -1.00 19.86
C SER A 762 11.14 -2.00 20.91
N ASN A 763 10.41 -3.01 20.51
CA ASN A 763 10.03 -4.15 21.34
C ASN A 763 10.48 -5.46 20.70
N LEU A 764 10.85 -6.42 21.54
CA LEU A 764 11.08 -7.78 21.12
C LEU A 764 9.77 -8.56 21.21
N LEU A 765 9.35 -9.19 20.12
CA LEU A 765 8.26 -10.16 20.09
C LEU A 765 8.87 -11.55 19.95
N TRP A 766 8.52 -12.45 20.88
CA TRP A 766 8.85 -13.86 20.79
C TRP A 766 7.56 -14.65 20.52
N GLN A 767 7.60 -15.58 19.56
CA GLN A 767 6.44 -16.42 19.26
C GLN A 767 6.84 -17.82 18.75
N PRO A 768 6.10 -18.87 19.16
CA PRO A 768 6.27 -20.21 18.61
C PRO A 768 5.64 -20.32 17.22
N ILE A 769 6.33 -20.82 16.20
CA ILE A 769 5.74 -21.13 14.88
C ILE A 769 5.73 -22.64 14.63
N PRO A 770 4.75 -23.19 13.88
CA PRO A 770 4.81 -24.59 13.43
C PRO A 770 6.12 -24.89 12.70
N VAL A 771 6.67 -26.09 12.89
CA VAL A 771 7.96 -26.47 12.29
C VAL A 771 7.95 -26.40 10.75
N ASP A 772 6.83 -26.73 10.09
CA ASP A 772 6.70 -26.64 8.64
C ASP A 772 6.80 -25.19 8.14
N ASP A 773 6.16 -24.26 8.85
CA ASP A 773 6.27 -22.82 8.58
C ASP A 773 7.71 -22.33 8.82
N ALA A 774 8.36 -22.84 9.86
CA ALA A 774 9.75 -22.52 10.18
C ALA A 774 10.71 -22.98 9.08
N GLN A 775 10.51 -24.20 8.57
CA GLN A 775 11.30 -24.73 7.46
C GLN A 775 11.08 -23.92 6.18
N ALA A 776 9.85 -23.47 5.91
CA ALA A 776 9.56 -22.59 4.79
C ALA A 776 10.30 -21.23 4.90
N VAL A 777 10.28 -20.62 6.09
CA VAL A 777 11.02 -19.37 6.36
C VAL A 777 12.54 -19.59 6.26
N ALA A 778 13.05 -20.68 6.84
CA ALA A 778 14.46 -21.05 6.79
C ALA A 778 14.96 -21.26 5.36
N GLN A 779 14.21 -22.03 4.56
CA GLN A 779 14.52 -22.25 3.14
C GLN A 779 14.49 -20.92 2.38
N ARG A 780 13.47 -20.09 2.59
CA ARG A 780 13.38 -18.78 1.93
C ARG A 780 14.55 -17.87 2.31
N HIS A 781 15.02 -17.92 3.55
CA HIS A 781 16.20 -17.17 3.99
C HIS A 781 17.49 -17.71 3.36
N ALA A 782 17.62 -19.03 3.21
CA ALA A 782 18.72 -19.61 2.43
C ALA A 782 18.70 -19.13 0.97
N ASP A 783 17.52 -18.98 0.37
CA ASP A 783 17.37 -18.58 -1.03
C ASP A 783 17.56 -17.07 -1.27
N THR A 784 17.15 -16.22 -0.33
CA THR A 784 17.11 -14.75 -0.51
C THR A 784 18.10 -13.98 0.34
N ALA A 785 18.42 -14.49 1.53
CA ALA A 785 19.17 -13.80 2.59
C ALA A 785 18.61 -12.41 2.93
N GLU A 786 17.28 -12.25 2.81
CA GLU A 786 16.59 -11.05 3.26
C GLU A 786 16.64 -10.98 4.80
N PRO A 787 17.25 -9.94 5.40
CA PRO A 787 17.46 -9.89 6.85
C PRO A 787 16.19 -9.54 7.63
N ARG A 788 15.10 -9.17 6.95
CA ARG A 788 13.95 -8.50 7.54
C ARG A 788 12.65 -9.14 7.11
N MET A 789 11.76 -9.32 8.08
CA MET A 789 10.38 -9.78 7.89
C MET A 789 9.44 -8.60 7.97
N GLN A 790 8.47 -8.53 7.06
CA GLN A 790 7.47 -7.49 7.12
C GLN A 790 6.39 -7.85 8.13
N VAL A 791 6.11 -6.93 9.05
CA VAL A 791 5.08 -7.08 10.07
C VAL A 791 4.10 -5.92 9.95
N THR A 792 2.81 -6.24 9.87
CA THR A 792 1.73 -5.26 9.82
C THR A 792 0.75 -5.54 10.95
N ARG A 793 0.44 -4.53 11.75
CA ARG A 793 -0.64 -4.60 12.75
C ARG A 793 -1.95 -4.18 12.11
N VAL A 794 -2.96 -5.02 12.27
CA VAL A 794 -4.30 -4.84 11.71
C VAL A 794 -5.32 -4.92 12.84
N ILE A 795 -6.34 -4.05 12.81
CA ILE A 795 -7.53 -4.17 13.64
C ILE A 795 -8.65 -4.80 12.82
N ASP A 796 -9.22 -5.88 13.32
CA ASP A 796 -10.53 -6.36 12.91
C ASP A 796 -11.60 -5.55 13.64
N LEU A 797 -12.14 -4.53 12.98
CA LEU A 797 -13.19 -3.65 13.53
C LEU A 797 -14.59 -4.28 13.51
N MET A 798 -14.76 -5.38 12.77
CA MET A 798 -16.04 -6.07 12.59
C MET A 798 -16.25 -7.16 13.62
N GLY A 799 -15.19 -7.63 14.29
CA GLY A 799 -15.25 -8.75 15.22
C GLY A 799 -15.44 -10.07 14.49
N LEU A 800 -14.76 -10.25 13.37
CA LEU A 800 -14.67 -11.53 12.64
C LEU A 800 -13.98 -12.60 13.51
N VAL A 801 -12.96 -12.21 14.28
CA VAL A 801 -12.24 -13.09 15.20
C VAL A 801 -13.04 -13.29 16.48
N VAL A 802 -13.31 -12.20 17.19
CA VAL A 802 -14.14 -12.19 18.41
C VAL A 802 -15.45 -11.45 18.10
N PRO A 803 -16.60 -12.16 18.03
CA PRO A 803 -17.88 -11.54 17.71
C PRO A 803 -18.16 -10.31 18.55
N GLY A 804 -18.41 -9.19 17.88
CA GLY A 804 -18.80 -7.93 18.52
C GLY A 804 -17.65 -7.08 19.07
N GLN A 805 -16.40 -7.57 19.09
CA GLN A 805 -15.27 -6.87 19.71
C GLN A 805 -14.12 -6.61 18.71
N PRO A 806 -13.63 -5.37 18.61
CA PRO A 806 -12.41 -5.06 17.87
C PRO A 806 -11.24 -5.94 18.33
N THR A 807 -10.59 -6.63 17.40
CA THR A 807 -9.48 -7.56 17.71
C THR A 807 -8.22 -7.16 16.95
N HIS A 808 -7.08 -7.14 17.63
CA HIS A 808 -5.79 -6.81 17.01
C HIS A 808 -5.03 -8.05 16.57
N LEU A 809 -4.46 -7.96 15.37
CA LEU A 809 -3.73 -9.01 14.71
C LEU A 809 -2.36 -8.52 14.24
N LEU A 810 -1.39 -9.42 14.19
CA LEU A 810 -0.12 -9.24 13.48
C LEU A 810 -0.13 -10.11 12.24
N ALA A 811 -0.06 -9.47 11.08
CA ALA A 811 0.19 -10.11 9.80
C ALA A 811 1.69 -10.05 9.50
N MET A 812 2.30 -11.22 9.29
CA MET A 812 3.73 -11.38 9.04
C MET A 812 3.95 -11.94 7.64
N ARG A 813 4.90 -11.36 6.91
CA ARG A 813 5.26 -11.79 5.56
C ARG A 813 6.77 -11.89 5.40
N TYR A 814 7.18 -12.98 4.78
CA TYR A 814 8.56 -13.21 4.37
C TYR A 814 8.59 -13.92 3.00
N GLY A 815 8.92 -13.18 1.94
CA GLY A 815 8.68 -13.64 0.57
C GLY A 815 7.20 -13.95 0.30
N ASP A 816 6.91 -15.22 -0.02
CA ASP A 816 5.56 -15.73 -0.27
C ASP A 816 4.89 -16.36 0.96
N TRP A 817 5.66 -16.60 2.02
CA TRP A 817 5.14 -17.05 3.31
C TRP A 817 4.37 -15.92 3.99
N PHE A 818 3.19 -16.25 4.52
CA PHE A 818 2.28 -15.30 5.16
C PHE A 818 1.55 -15.96 6.34
N ALA A 819 1.67 -15.35 7.51
CA ALA A 819 1.02 -15.81 8.73
C ALA A 819 0.28 -14.67 9.43
N VAL A 820 -0.75 -15.02 10.19
CA VAL A 820 -1.56 -14.08 10.97
C VAL A 820 -1.69 -14.63 12.38
N ARG A 821 -1.56 -13.76 13.38
CA ARG A 821 -1.74 -14.09 14.79
C ARG A 821 -2.47 -13.02 15.56
N GLY A 822 -3.08 -13.40 16.68
CA GLY A 822 -3.53 -12.44 17.68
C GLY A 822 -2.36 -11.73 18.37
N THR A 823 -2.54 -10.45 18.73
CA THR A 823 -1.52 -9.72 19.51
C THR A 823 -1.49 -10.11 20.99
N THR A 824 -2.53 -10.80 21.47
CA THR A 824 -2.64 -11.35 22.82
C THR A 824 -2.98 -12.84 22.78
N PRO A 825 -2.70 -13.62 23.84
CA PRO A 825 -3.08 -15.03 23.90
C PRO A 825 -4.58 -15.28 23.72
N GLN A 826 -5.43 -14.34 24.16
CA GLN A 826 -6.88 -14.45 24.01
C GLN A 826 -7.30 -14.26 22.55
N ALA A 827 -6.75 -13.24 21.88
CA ALA A 827 -7.01 -13.01 20.46
C ALA A 827 -6.49 -14.16 19.61
N ASP A 828 -5.33 -14.70 19.94
CA ASP A 828 -4.74 -15.82 19.21
C ASP A 828 -5.54 -17.11 19.43
N ALA A 829 -5.95 -17.41 20.66
CA ALA A 829 -6.82 -18.55 20.95
C ALA A 829 -8.17 -18.44 20.22
N ALA A 830 -8.76 -17.25 20.15
CA ALA A 830 -10.00 -17.01 19.40
C ALA A 830 -9.80 -17.22 17.88
N LEU A 831 -8.66 -16.79 17.34
CA LEU A 831 -8.29 -17.04 15.95
C LEU A 831 -8.11 -18.53 15.66
N GLN A 832 -7.43 -19.27 16.54
CA GLN A 832 -7.15 -20.69 16.35
C GLN A 832 -8.35 -21.61 16.64
N ALA A 833 -9.42 -21.11 17.27
CA ALA A 833 -10.60 -21.89 17.61
C ALA A 833 -11.35 -22.45 16.37
N ASP A 834 -11.21 -21.80 15.21
CA ASP A 834 -11.84 -22.19 13.94
C ASP A 834 -10.82 -22.05 12.79
N ALA A 835 -10.21 -23.18 12.41
CA ALA A 835 -9.18 -23.22 11.36
C ALA A 835 -9.69 -22.74 10.00
N GLY A 836 -10.97 -22.98 9.67
CA GLY A 836 -11.58 -22.54 8.42
C GLY A 836 -11.72 -21.01 8.38
N ARG A 837 -12.20 -20.43 9.48
CA ARG A 837 -12.27 -18.97 9.64
C ARG A 837 -10.90 -18.32 9.64
N ALA A 838 -9.92 -18.92 10.33
CA ALA A 838 -8.55 -18.44 10.34
C ALA A 838 -7.93 -18.42 8.93
N ALA A 839 -8.17 -19.47 8.13
CA ALA A 839 -7.71 -19.55 6.74
C ALA A 839 -8.38 -18.49 5.86
N HIS A 840 -9.70 -18.30 5.99
CA HIS A 840 -10.43 -17.27 5.25
C HIS A 840 -9.96 -15.87 5.60
N LEU A 841 -9.82 -15.54 6.88
CA LEU A 841 -9.28 -14.26 7.35
C LEU A 841 -7.84 -14.02 6.86
N ARG A 842 -6.99 -15.06 6.89
CA ARG A 842 -5.63 -14.99 6.36
C ARG A 842 -5.62 -14.67 4.86
N ALA A 843 -6.51 -15.28 4.07
CA ALA A 843 -6.66 -14.98 2.65
C ALA A 843 -7.11 -13.53 2.41
N MET A 844 -8.10 -13.06 3.16
CA MET A 844 -8.56 -11.67 3.09
C MET A 844 -7.47 -10.67 3.46
N LEU A 845 -6.72 -10.92 4.55
CA LEU A 845 -5.60 -10.08 4.97
C LEU A 845 -4.47 -10.08 3.96
N ARG A 846 -4.16 -11.24 3.35
CA ARG A 846 -3.16 -11.32 2.28
C ARG A 846 -3.59 -10.48 1.08
N MET A 847 -4.83 -10.62 0.62
CA MET A 847 -5.38 -9.82 -0.48
C MET A 847 -5.40 -8.32 -0.14
N ARG A 848 -5.70 -7.96 1.11
CA ARG A 848 -5.75 -6.57 1.58
C ARG A 848 -4.37 -5.92 1.65
N LEU A 849 -3.39 -6.60 2.23
CA LEU A 849 -2.06 -6.04 2.51
C LEU A 849 -1.07 -6.23 1.36
N HIS A 850 -1.21 -7.33 0.62
CA HIS A 850 -0.31 -7.75 -0.44
C HIS A 850 -1.09 -8.22 -1.66
N PRO A 851 -1.97 -7.37 -2.22
CA PRO A 851 -2.69 -7.72 -3.42
C PRO A 851 -1.70 -8.04 -4.54
N THR A 852 -1.97 -9.15 -5.25
CA THR A 852 -1.32 -9.47 -6.53
C THR A 852 -1.43 -8.29 -7.50
N PRO A 853 -0.60 -8.20 -8.54
CA PRO A 853 -0.74 -7.15 -9.54
C PRO A 853 -2.19 -7.05 -10.05
N ALA A 854 -2.85 -8.17 -10.35
CA ALA A 854 -4.24 -8.20 -10.78
C ALA A 854 -5.24 -7.70 -9.72
N GLU A 855 -5.06 -8.04 -8.44
CA GLU A 855 -5.93 -7.57 -7.35
C GLU A 855 -5.70 -6.10 -7.01
N ARG A 856 -4.44 -5.64 -7.06
CA ARG A 856 -4.04 -4.27 -6.74
C ARG A 856 -4.60 -3.33 -7.78
N MET A 857 -4.43 -3.71 -9.02
CA MET A 857 -4.99 -3.11 -10.20
C MET A 857 -6.52 -2.98 -10.13
N VAL A 858 -7.21 -4.07 -9.81
CA VAL A 858 -8.65 -4.07 -9.54
C VAL A 858 -8.96 -3.07 -8.41
N GLY A 859 -8.21 -3.09 -7.30
CA GLY A 859 -8.33 -2.15 -6.18
C GLY A 859 -8.10 -0.67 -6.52
N GLU A 860 -6.95 -0.30 -7.09
CA GLU A 860 -6.56 1.06 -7.44
C GLU A 860 -7.48 1.64 -8.53
N GLN A 861 -7.94 0.82 -9.48
CA GLN A 861 -8.85 1.26 -10.55
C GLN A 861 -10.33 1.31 -10.17
N PHE A 862 -10.78 0.53 -9.17
CA PHE A 862 -12.13 0.70 -8.62
C PHE A 862 -12.39 2.14 -8.11
N PHE A 863 -11.31 2.88 -7.89
CA PHE A 863 -11.22 3.90 -6.87
C PHE A 863 -10.54 5.18 -7.36
N ALA A 864 -9.65 5.10 -8.35
CA ALA A 864 -9.09 6.24 -9.07
C ALA A 864 -10.06 6.77 -10.16
N GLU A 865 -11.23 7.26 -9.75
CA GLU A 865 -12.27 7.81 -10.65
C GLU A 865 -11.75 8.94 -11.56
N ASP A 866 -10.77 9.73 -11.08
CA ASP A 866 -10.21 10.87 -11.81
C ASP A 866 -9.51 10.46 -13.12
N GLY A 867 -8.84 9.31 -13.16
CA GLY A 867 -8.11 8.86 -14.36
C GLY A 867 -9.04 8.58 -15.53
N ALA A 868 -10.15 7.89 -15.27
CA ALA A 868 -11.17 7.59 -16.29
C ALA A 868 -11.88 8.86 -16.78
N LEU A 869 -12.20 9.79 -15.86
CA LEU A 869 -12.79 11.08 -16.18
C LEU A 869 -11.84 11.95 -17.03
N GLN A 870 -10.56 12.03 -16.65
CA GLN A 870 -9.55 12.79 -17.40
C GLN A 870 -9.35 12.23 -18.81
N ARG A 871 -9.25 10.90 -18.95
CA ARG A 871 -9.21 10.23 -20.26
C ARG A 871 -10.42 10.59 -21.11
N THR A 872 -11.63 10.46 -20.55
CA THR A 872 -12.86 10.79 -21.28
C THR A 872 -12.88 12.26 -21.71
N LEU A 873 -12.46 13.20 -20.85
CA LEU A 873 -12.39 14.61 -21.22
C LEU A 873 -11.38 14.89 -22.33
N HIS A 874 -10.21 14.24 -22.28
CA HIS A 874 -9.19 14.34 -23.32
C HIS A 874 -9.72 13.83 -24.67
N TRP A 875 -10.32 12.63 -24.67
CA TRP A 875 -10.92 12.01 -25.85
C TRP A 875 -12.00 12.88 -26.51
N LEU A 876 -12.88 13.48 -25.71
CA LEU A 876 -13.94 14.38 -26.22
C LEU A 876 -13.39 15.70 -26.79
N GLY A 877 -12.14 16.05 -26.48
CA GLY A 877 -11.47 17.26 -26.97
C GLY A 877 -10.70 17.06 -28.28
N GLU A 878 -10.58 15.83 -28.80
CA GLU A 878 -9.85 15.56 -30.04
C GLU A 878 -10.62 16.06 -31.27
N PRO A 879 -9.97 16.75 -32.23
CA PRO A 879 -10.63 17.31 -33.41
C PRO A 879 -10.82 16.24 -34.51
N VAL A 880 -11.54 15.15 -34.19
CA VAL A 880 -11.76 14.00 -35.09
C VAL A 880 -13.26 13.85 -35.37
N PRO A 881 -13.68 13.55 -36.62
CA PRO A 881 -15.08 13.29 -36.92
C PRO A 881 -15.59 12.03 -36.20
N TRP A 882 -16.84 12.10 -35.73
CA TRP A 882 -17.51 10.98 -35.07
C TRP A 882 -18.09 10.00 -36.09
N HIS A 883 -17.98 8.70 -35.81
CA HIS A 883 -18.43 7.62 -36.69
C HIS A 883 -19.12 6.50 -35.90
N THR A 884 -20.04 5.81 -36.56
CA THR A 884 -20.43 4.43 -36.25
C THR A 884 -19.73 3.49 -37.23
N GLU A 885 -19.85 2.16 -37.08
CA GLU A 885 -19.12 1.10 -37.81
C GLU A 885 -18.84 1.33 -39.33
N ALA A 886 -19.58 2.19 -40.04
CA ALA A 886 -19.26 2.63 -41.39
C ALA A 886 -19.56 4.12 -41.75
N ASP A 887 -20.24 4.90 -40.90
CA ASP A 887 -20.83 6.20 -41.30
C ASP A 887 -20.44 7.35 -40.36
N PRO A 888 -20.15 8.56 -40.90
CA PRO A 888 -19.97 9.75 -40.09
C PRO A 888 -21.31 10.19 -39.47
N VAL A 889 -21.29 10.54 -38.19
CA VAL A 889 -22.49 10.93 -37.43
C VAL A 889 -22.25 12.27 -36.73
N ASP A 890 -23.23 13.17 -36.78
CA ASP A 890 -23.18 14.38 -35.95
C ASP A 890 -23.50 14.03 -34.49
N MET A 891 -22.47 14.13 -33.64
CA MET A 891 -22.53 13.82 -32.21
C MET A 891 -22.33 15.06 -31.32
N ALA A 892 -22.25 16.27 -31.90
CA ALA A 892 -21.84 17.48 -31.19
C ALA A 892 -22.67 17.78 -29.92
N PRO A 893 -24.02 17.64 -29.91
CA PRO A 893 -24.82 17.90 -28.71
C PRO A 893 -24.50 16.91 -27.56
N TRP A 894 -24.30 15.63 -27.89
CA TRP A 894 -24.03 14.59 -26.89
C TRP A 894 -22.60 14.72 -26.35
N VAL A 895 -21.61 14.94 -27.22
CA VAL A 895 -20.20 15.17 -26.83
C VAL A 895 -20.07 16.37 -25.91
N ALA A 896 -20.71 17.50 -26.25
CA ALA A 896 -20.69 18.70 -25.42
C ALA A 896 -21.28 18.45 -24.03
N ARG A 897 -22.35 17.65 -23.95
CA ARG A 897 -22.97 17.25 -22.68
C ARG A 897 -22.03 16.39 -21.83
N VAL A 898 -21.45 15.33 -22.40
CA VAL A 898 -20.54 14.45 -21.65
C VAL A 898 -19.34 15.27 -21.17
N ALA A 899 -18.76 16.12 -22.03
CA ALA A 899 -17.63 16.98 -21.68
C ALA A 899 -17.96 17.99 -20.56
N ASP A 900 -19.16 18.58 -20.57
CA ASP A 900 -19.63 19.45 -19.49
C ASP A 900 -19.78 18.69 -18.17
N ARG A 901 -20.43 17.52 -18.19
CA ARG A 901 -20.59 16.65 -17.02
C ARG A 901 -19.24 16.23 -16.45
N THR A 902 -18.34 15.73 -17.29
CA THR A 902 -16.99 15.30 -16.87
C THR A 902 -16.22 16.45 -16.22
N ARG A 903 -16.27 17.66 -16.79
CA ARG A 903 -15.64 18.85 -16.20
C ARG A 903 -16.24 19.19 -14.83
N ARG A 904 -17.56 19.21 -14.68
CA ARG A 904 -18.23 19.48 -13.40
C ARG A 904 -17.91 18.45 -12.33
N THR A 905 -17.71 17.18 -12.71
CA THR A 905 -17.33 16.10 -11.80
C THR A 905 -15.88 16.25 -11.31
N LEU A 906 -14.97 16.73 -12.18
CA LEU A 906 -13.56 16.99 -11.85
C LEU A 906 -13.32 18.33 -11.11
N ASP A 907 -14.28 19.25 -11.13
CA ASP A 907 -14.12 20.60 -10.58
C ASP A 907 -14.12 20.62 -9.03
N THR A 908 -12.97 21.01 -8.44
CA THR A 908 -12.81 21.14 -6.99
C THR A 908 -13.59 22.30 -6.36
N GLY A 909 -13.89 23.35 -7.13
CA GLY A 909 -14.77 24.44 -6.73
C GLY A 909 -16.22 23.98 -6.62
N MET A 910 -16.69 23.18 -7.58
CA MET A 910 -18.01 22.55 -7.54
C MET A 910 -18.17 21.62 -6.34
N ARG A 911 -17.12 20.82 -6.03
CA ARG A 911 -17.08 19.99 -4.82
C ARG A 911 -17.27 20.83 -3.54
N ARG A 912 -16.51 21.92 -3.40
CA ARG A 912 -16.65 22.85 -2.26
C ARG A 912 -18.05 23.45 -2.18
N ALA A 913 -18.66 23.80 -3.31
CA ALA A 913 -20.02 24.33 -3.36
C ALA A 913 -21.08 23.29 -2.95
N ARG A 914 -20.94 22.02 -3.37
CA ARG A 914 -21.84 20.93 -2.96
C ARG A 914 -21.76 20.66 -1.46
N VAL A 915 -20.55 20.58 -0.91
CA VAL A 915 -20.33 20.39 0.53
C VAL A 915 -20.98 21.55 1.31
N ALA A 916 -20.78 22.80 0.89
CA ALA A 916 -21.42 23.96 1.52
C ALA A 916 -22.96 23.90 1.44
N ALA A 917 -23.50 23.53 0.27
CA ALA A 917 -24.95 23.39 0.09
C ALA A 917 -25.55 22.27 0.96
N ALA A 918 -24.80 21.18 1.17
CA ALA A 918 -25.17 20.12 2.10
C ALA A 918 -25.13 20.59 3.57
N SER A 919 -24.09 21.33 3.97
CA SER A 919 -24.01 21.95 5.30
C SER A 919 -25.20 22.89 5.57
N HIS A 920 -25.58 23.72 4.59
CA HIS A 920 -26.76 24.58 4.67
C HIS A 920 -28.05 23.78 4.85
N ALA A 921 -28.26 22.73 4.05
CA ALA A 921 -29.45 21.90 4.14
C ALA A 921 -29.57 21.17 5.48
N MET A 922 -28.47 20.62 5.97
CA MET A 922 -28.38 19.95 7.27
C MET A 922 -28.75 20.90 8.42
N LEU A 923 -28.12 22.08 8.48
CA LEU A 923 -28.38 23.06 9.54
C LEU A 923 -29.79 23.65 9.44
N ALA A 924 -30.30 23.90 8.23
CA ALA A 924 -31.66 24.38 8.03
C ALA A 924 -32.72 23.36 8.51
N ALA A 925 -32.44 22.06 8.35
CA ALA A 925 -33.32 21.00 8.82
C ALA A 925 -33.35 20.87 10.35
N LEU A 926 -32.22 21.10 11.02
CA LEU A 926 -32.10 21.04 12.48
C LEU A 926 -32.54 22.33 13.17
N LEU A 927 -32.29 23.48 12.57
CA LEU A 927 -32.49 24.80 13.19
C LEU A 927 -33.44 25.69 12.35
N PRO A 928 -34.70 25.25 12.13
CA PRO A 928 -35.69 26.03 11.38
C PRO A 928 -35.96 27.35 12.12
N GLY A 929 -35.55 28.47 11.51
CA GLY A 929 -35.63 29.81 12.10
C GLY A 929 -34.27 30.43 12.45
N ALA A 930 -33.18 29.66 12.44
CA ALA A 930 -31.82 30.15 12.67
C ALA A 930 -31.03 30.32 11.35
N ALA A 931 -31.69 30.79 10.27
CA ALA A 931 -31.06 30.91 8.95
C ALA A 931 -29.82 31.84 8.95
N ALA A 932 -29.81 32.86 9.81
CA ALA A 932 -28.65 33.74 9.99
C ALA A 932 -27.46 32.99 10.62
N LEU A 933 -27.72 32.13 11.61
CA LEU A 933 -26.70 31.27 12.21
C LEU A 933 -26.15 30.29 11.17
N ALA A 934 -27.02 29.57 10.46
CA ALA A 934 -26.59 28.61 9.43
C ALA A 934 -25.69 29.26 8.36
N ARG A 935 -26.08 30.46 7.87
CA ARG A 935 -25.23 31.24 6.95
C ARG A 935 -23.91 31.66 7.56
N GLY A 936 -23.89 32.18 8.79
CA GLY A 936 -22.65 32.55 9.47
C GLY A 936 -21.70 31.35 9.64
N LEU A 937 -22.23 30.17 9.99
CA LEU A 937 -21.42 28.97 10.17
C LEU A 937 -20.81 28.47 8.84
N VAL A 938 -21.61 28.44 7.77
CA VAL A 938 -21.20 27.83 6.48
C VAL A 938 -20.48 28.82 5.56
N ASP A 939 -20.95 30.06 5.46
CA ASP A 939 -20.45 31.04 4.49
C ASP A 939 -19.31 31.88 5.06
N GLU A 940 -19.35 32.20 6.36
CA GLU A 940 -18.37 33.07 7.01
C GLU A 940 -17.30 32.26 7.75
N GLY A 941 -17.69 31.18 8.43
CA GLY A 941 -16.82 30.35 9.26
C GLY A 941 -16.55 30.98 10.63
N PHE A 942 -15.98 30.21 11.57
CA PHE A 942 -15.91 30.60 12.99
C PHE A 942 -15.22 31.96 13.22
N ALA A 943 -14.09 32.21 12.55
CA ALA A 943 -13.34 33.45 12.71
C ALA A 943 -14.18 34.69 12.31
N GLN A 944 -14.83 34.64 11.15
CA GLN A 944 -15.64 35.76 10.67
C GLN A 944 -16.97 35.87 11.44
N PHE A 945 -17.60 34.74 11.76
CA PHE A 945 -18.81 34.67 12.57
C PHE A 945 -18.64 35.30 13.96
N THR A 946 -17.42 35.25 14.51
CA THR A 946 -17.06 35.86 15.81
C THR A 946 -16.25 37.15 15.67
N ALA A 947 -16.24 37.79 14.49
CA ALA A 947 -15.43 38.99 14.23
C ALA A 947 -15.78 40.20 15.11
N GLY A 948 -17.03 40.30 15.59
CA GLY A 948 -17.45 41.33 16.54
C GLY A 948 -16.94 41.12 17.97
N VAL A 949 -16.49 39.91 18.30
CA VAL A 949 -16.06 39.49 19.65
C VAL A 949 -14.81 38.60 19.61
N PRO A 950 -13.71 39.04 18.97
CA PRO A 950 -12.53 38.19 18.77
C PRO A 950 -11.86 37.78 20.09
N HIS A 951 -12.03 38.58 21.14
CA HIS A 951 -11.53 38.32 22.49
C HIS A 951 -12.28 37.19 23.21
N LEU A 952 -13.51 36.86 22.79
CA LEU A 952 -14.33 35.78 23.39
C LEU A 952 -14.14 34.41 22.71
N ARG A 953 -13.30 34.32 21.66
CA ARG A 953 -13.16 33.09 20.87
C ARG A 953 -12.64 31.90 21.69
N SER A 954 -11.65 32.13 22.55
CA SER A 954 -11.10 31.07 23.41
C SER A 954 -12.18 30.58 24.37
N ASP A 955 -12.84 31.50 25.07
CA ASP A 955 -13.92 31.17 26.01
C ASP A 955 -15.08 30.44 25.31
N THR A 956 -15.38 30.79 24.05
CA THR A 956 -16.39 30.12 23.23
C THR A 956 -15.99 28.67 22.92
N ILE A 957 -14.72 28.43 22.59
CA ILE A 957 -14.18 27.08 22.36
C ILE A 957 -14.23 26.26 23.65
N ASP A 958 -13.84 26.85 24.77
CA ASP A 958 -13.88 26.20 26.07
C ASP A 958 -15.33 25.84 26.46
N LEU A 959 -16.28 26.73 26.21
CA LEU A 959 -17.71 26.45 26.42
C LEU A 959 -18.23 25.36 25.48
N LEU A 960 -17.83 25.37 24.19
CA LEU A 960 -18.18 24.29 23.25
C LEU A 960 -17.68 22.94 23.78
N LEU A 961 -16.42 22.86 24.23
CA LEU A 961 -15.85 21.61 24.76
C LEU A 961 -16.52 21.14 26.05
N ALA A 962 -16.73 22.07 26.99
CA ALA A 962 -17.39 21.75 28.26
C ALA A 962 -18.79 21.19 28.02
N THR A 963 -19.58 21.90 27.22
CA THR A 963 -20.95 21.48 26.87
C THR A 963 -20.99 20.20 26.03
N ALA A 964 -19.93 19.87 25.28
CA ALA A 964 -19.87 18.61 24.53
C ALA A 964 -19.91 17.40 25.47
N ARG A 965 -19.13 17.46 26.56
CA ARG A 965 -18.97 16.37 27.51
C ARG A 965 -20.20 16.20 28.41
N ALA A 966 -20.77 17.30 28.89
CA ALA A 966 -21.98 17.32 29.69
C ALA A 966 -22.66 18.71 29.66
N PRO A 967 -23.97 18.82 29.90
CA PRO A 967 -24.64 20.11 30.09
C PRO A 967 -23.96 20.95 31.18
N LEU A 968 -23.81 22.26 30.95
CA LEU A 968 -23.10 23.16 31.88
C LEU A 968 -24.06 24.18 32.52
N ALA A 969 -24.15 24.17 33.85
CA ALA A 969 -24.89 25.20 34.60
C ALA A 969 -23.91 26.23 35.21
N GLY A 970 -24.32 27.50 35.30
CA GLY A 970 -23.61 28.51 36.09
C GLY A 970 -23.47 29.88 35.43
N THR A 971 -23.13 30.87 36.27
CA THR A 971 -23.07 32.30 35.93
C THR A 971 -22.04 32.64 34.86
N ALA A 972 -20.96 31.86 34.73
CA ALA A 972 -19.94 32.07 33.71
C ALA A 972 -20.46 31.71 32.30
N ALA A 973 -21.21 30.62 32.17
CA ALA A 973 -21.86 30.25 30.92
C ALA A 973 -22.97 31.25 30.55
N ASP A 974 -23.74 31.72 31.54
CA ASP A 974 -24.75 32.77 31.36
C ASP A 974 -24.13 34.06 30.81
N ALA A 975 -23.03 34.52 31.42
CA ALA A 975 -22.35 35.75 31.04
C ALA A 975 -21.75 35.66 29.63
N LEU A 976 -21.10 34.55 29.29
CA LEU A 976 -20.51 34.36 27.97
C LEU A 976 -21.59 34.25 26.89
N ALA A 977 -22.62 33.44 27.12
CA ALA A 977 -23.72 33.31 26.16
C ALA A 977 -24.44 34.64 25.94
N ALA A 978 -24.70 35.41 27.00
CA ALA A 978 -25.28 36.75 26.88
C ALA A 978 -24.37 37.72 26.08
N ALA A 979 -23.05 37.68 26.32
CA ALA A 979 -22.08 38.51 25.60
C ALA A 979 -22.02 38.17 24.10
N LEU A 980 -22.07 36.88 23.76
CA LEU A 980 -22.15 36.40 22.38
C LEU A 980 -23.46 36.85 21.71
N GLN A 981 -24.59 36.65 22.37
CA GLN A 981 -25.91 37.04 21.85
C GLN A 981 -26.03 38.55 21.64
N ALA A 982 -25.43 39.38 22.51
CA ALA A 982 -25.39 40.84 22.35
C ALA A 982 -24.69 41.29 21.04
N HIS A 983 -23.87 40.42 20.45
CA HIS A 983 -23.16 40.65 19.20
C HIS A 983 -23.72 39.80 18.04
N GLY A 984 -24.94 39.27 18.18
CA GLY A 984 -25.62 38.48 17.14
C GLY A 984 -25.12 37.03 17.00
N VAL A 985 -24.28 36.55 17.94
CA VAL A 985 -23.78 35.18 17.95
C VAL A 985 -24.71 34.30 18.80
N HIS A 986 -25.70 33.68 18.15
CA HIS A 986 -26.70 32.83 18.80
C HIS A 986 -26.34 31.34 18.70
N LEU A 987 -25.22 30.92 19.28
CA LEU A 987 -24.74 29.53 19.20
C LEU A 987 -25.25 28.62 20.33
N PHE A 988 -25.55 29.20 21.49
CA PHE A 988 -25.93 28.47 22.70
C PHE A 988 -27.35 28.83 23.16
N GLN A 989 -28.03 27.87 23.78
CA GLN A 989 -29.36 28.05 24.37
C GLN A 989 -29.45 27.35 25.75
N PRO A 990 -30.19 27.92 26.72
CA PRO A 990 -30.48 27.21 27.96
C PRO A 990 -31.40 26.02 27.72
N THR A 991 -31.09 24.89 28.37
CA THR A 991 -31.90 23.67 28.43
C THR A 991 -32.22 23.34 29.91
N PRO A 992 -33.17 22.43 30.19
CA PRO A 992 -33.45 21.99 31.56
C PRO A 992 -32.22 21.46 32.32
N ALA A 993 -31.22 20.93 31.60
CA ALA A 993 -30.00 20.38 32.18
C ALA A 993 -28.83 21.40 32.27
N GLY A 994 -28.97 22.60 31.73
CA GLY A 994 -27.91 23.60 31.62
C GLY A 994 -27.78 24.19 30.20
N TRP A 995 -26.69 24.90 29.92
CA TRP A 995 -26.37 25.42 28.60
C TRP A 995 -25.87 24.31 27.67
N ASP A 996 -26.30 24.38 26.41
CA ASP A 996 -25.78 23.56 25.31
C ASP A 996 -25.80 24.38 24.01
N VAL A 997 -25.24 23.81 22.94
CA VAL A 997 -25.42 24.31 21.57
C VAL A 997 -26.92 24.34 21.25
N CYS A 998 -27.35 25.30 20.44
CA CYS A 998 -28.74 25.43 20.01
C CYS A 998 -29.33 24.06 19.62
N PRO A 999 -30.26 23.53 20.42
CA PRO A 999 -30.87 22.23 20.17
C PRO A 999 -31.69 22.26 18.90
N ALA A 1000 -31.80 21.11 18.25
CA ALA A 1000 -32.72 20.98 17.13
C ALA A 1000 -34.14 21.42 17.56
N THR A 1001 -34.80 22.16 16.68
CA THR A 1001 -36.17 22.60 16.93
C THR A 1001 -37.10 21.57 16.31
N PRO A 1002 -38.03 20.96 17.07
CA PRO A 1002 -38.94 19.98 16.50
C PRO A 1002 -39.73 20.64 15.38
N GLY A 1003 -39.58 20.11 14.17
CA GLY A 1003 -40.40 20.52 13.05
C GLY A 1003 -41.82 20.03 13.31
N HIS A 1004 -42.82 20.93 13.27
CA HIS A 1004 -44.18 20.45 13.03
C HIS A 1004 -44.16 19.65 11.71
N PRO A 1005 -44.68 18.41 11.68
CA PRO A 1005 -44.75 17.66 10.44
C PRO A 1005 -45.57 18.47 9.44
N THR A 1006 -44.92 18.92 8.36
CA THR A 1006 -45.58 19.53 7.20
C THR A 1006 -46.06 18.46 6.25
#